data_AF-A0A1H9CXV4-F1
#
_entry.id   AF-A0A1H9CXV4-F1
#
_cell.length_a   1.000
_cell.length_b   1.000
_cell.length_c   1.000
_cell.angle_alpha   90.00
_cell.angle_beta   90.00
_cell.angle_gamma   90.00
#
_symmetry.space_group_name_H-M   'P 1'
#
loop_
_entity.id
_entity.type
_entity.pdbx_description
1 polymer ?
#
loop_
_entity_poly.entity_id
_entity_poly.type
_entity_poly.pdbx_seq_one_letter_code
_entity_poly.pdbx_strand_id
1 'polypeptide(L)'
;MRVSMTMLVVAALAISTAGPAVARQDRAAAPDPYPSVGTGTNFLDHAGLLGNVPEPAWYEANIPFVDLPDREIRDTYYYRWRTYREALKYTGPKDGWIVSEFLGPVGYSAPNGGIVAAAGHHVYEGRWLRDHRYLDDYVDYWLRGSGAGPKPATDFLNENTTDWAHQYSFWAADAVAARAAVDGRSRFATDRLPELVRQWQRWSPQLDQGLGLYWQTPVWDAMEYTASSYQSPDPYHGGDGFRPTLNAYQYGDARAIAQLFKARGDAAGARPFDQAADALRANQERWLWDDAGKFYKHVMRDDNPGRAKLADREAIGFVPWYFHMPPAANSAAWAQLTDPQGFAAAYGPTTAERRSPWFMRDALNGCCRWNGPSWPFATSQTLTALANLLIDYPAQSYVDRDDYLAVLRGYALTQRKNGEPYVAEAHHPDENRWLYDGKGHSEDYNHSTFNDNVLSGLLGIRPQLGNAVSIAPLVPDSWSHFAAENVPYHGHNLTVLWDRDGSRYGKGAGLRVWLDGRLTHTQAGLAPVRLTIPARTSADVPELVDDFANVSRTGFPTARASHSYSADPPTKAIDGQDFHLDVPGTRWTSYGSPNSADWLEVDLGAPAPISDLRVVFYDDGGGVRVPTTFDLQYWDGQWRDVPGQRRTPAQPVARQLNRVLVEPAVTTSRVRVLPRRADGGAVGITSFSSWRSPVRGLLASAPDDLAVRAGAVETTTTLQARQPLRGVRATLSVPPGWSAVPLSSAYAAQLGTGRSLVTRWRVTAPASLGLGERAPIRLLATASGDSGVTSTLSSAQTVFDPAAYSTVVWDDTFETDRLVSYRVDGPFGEPPPALRVADGVLTASAGTRAGAVLAAPVTGAARGTAVVVEPRSFAGSAPEDSLFLGQTAGNRDFALAWFNNAGKASGVDVTVAGVRRGDEATGGCCATLTWAPGDRLAVVVENGQLTSWQEHAGRWALLRSAPIGSAVDPSVVAGWAPALGLRLDAGGLTIDRFTLRTRA
;
A
#
# COMPACT_ATOMS: atom_id res chain seq x y z
N MET A 1 94.12 4.25 -6.22
CA MET A 1 93.35 3.00 -6.47
C MET A 1 92.12 3.00 -5.58
N ARG A 2 90.94 2.80 -6.20
CA ARG A 2 89.64 2.37 -5.64
C ARG A 2 89.13 3.07 -4.36
N VAL A 3 88.00 3.76 -4.51
CA VAL A 3 87.07 4.04 -3.41
C VAL A 3 85.69 3.49 -3.80
N SER A 4 85.10 2.79 -2.85
CA SER A 4 83.76 2.20 -2.88
C SER A 4 82.68 3.22 -3.22
N MET A 5 81.64 2.76 -3.92
CA MET A 5 80.41 3.53 -4.11
C MET A 5 79.21 2.63 -3.81
N THR A 6 78.50 2.99 -2.75
CA THR A 6 77.21 2.43 -2.34
C THR A 6 76.13 3.03 -3.24
N MET A 7 75.27 2.21 -3.83
CA MET A 7 74.09 2.66 -4.57
C MET A 7 72.84 2.03 -3.96
N LEU A 8 71.95 2.89 -3.45
CA LEU A 8 70.60 2.58 -3.00
C LEU A 8 69.72 2.31 -4.22
N VAL A 9 69.00 1.19 -4.25
CA VAL A 9 67.91 0.94 -5.22
C VAL A 9 66.59 0.94 -4.47
N VAL A 10 65.72 1.89 -4.81
CA VAL A 10 64.33 1.98 -4.36
C VAL A 10 63.49 1.03 -5.22
N ALA A 11 62.94 -0.03 -4.62
CA ALA A 11 61.98 -0.91 -5.27
C ALA A 11 60.55 -0.40 -4.97
N ALA A 12 59.84 0.02 -6.02
CA ALA A 12 58.42 0.36 -5.96
C ALA A 12 57.59 -0.93 -5.81
N LEU A 13 56.86 -1.04 -4.69
CA LEU A 13 55.92 -2.13 -4.43
C LEU A 13 54.56 -1.76 -5.07
N ALA A 14 54.23 -2.36 -6.22
CA ALA A 14 52.88 -2.34 -6.74
C ALA A 14 52.03 -3.35 -5.95
N ILE A 15 51.17 -2.85 -5.06
CA ILE A 15 50.19 -3.68 -4.34
C ILE A 15 49.03 -3.93 -5.31
N SER A 16 49.03 -5.10 -5.95
CA SER A 16 47.85 -5.62 -6.64
C SER A 16 46.82 -6.03 -5.59
N THR A 17 45.65 -5.37 -5.58
CA THR A 17 44.48 -5.81 -4.82
C THR A 17 43.89 -7.06 -5.49
N ALA A 18 44.48 -8.22 -5.20
CA ALA A 18 43.90 -9.51 -5.54
C ALA A 18 42.55 -9.65 -4.81
N GLY A 19 41.46 -9.72 -5.57
CA GLY A 19 40.14 -10.05 -5.04
C GLY A 19 40.16 -11.42 -4.37
N PRO A 20 39.36 -11.64 -3.31
CA PRO A 20 39.34 -12.93 -2.64
C PRO A 20 38.86 -14.01 -3.60
N ALA A 21 39.63 -15.09 -3.71
CA ALA A 21 39.25 -16.30 -4.42
C ALA A 21 37.94 -16.85 -3.82
N VAL A 22 36.88 -16.81 -4.62
CA VAL A 22 35.58 -17.38 -4.24
C VAL A 22 35.68 -18.89 -4.33
N ALA A 23 35.74 -19.56 -3.19
CA ALA A 23 35.49 -20.99 -3.12
C ALA A 23 34.08 -21.26 -3.67
N ARG A 24 33.95 -22.16 -4.66
CA ARG A 24 32.66 -22.74 -5.07
C ARG A 24 32.07 -23.48 -3.86
N GLN A 25 31.26 -22.78 -3.08
CA GLN A 25 30.26 -23.41 -2.24
C GLN A 25 29.05 -23.70 -3.13
N ASP A 26 28.59 -24.95 -3.15
CA ASP A 26 27.30 -25.32 -3.73
C ASP A 26 26.21 -24.45 -3.08
N ARG A 27 25.84 -23.37 -3.77
CA ARG A 27 24.75 -22.49 -3.33
C ARG A 27 23.45 -23.28 -3.46
N ALA A 28 22.59 -23.18 -2.44
CA ALA A 28 21.23 -23.72 -2.50
C ALA A 28 20.52 -23.23 -3.78
N ALA A 29 19.76 -24.11 -4.43
CA ALA A 29 18.98 -23.76 -5.61
C ALA A 29 18.05 -22.57 -5.31
N ALA A 30 17.92 -21.65 -6.27
CA ALA A 30 16.99 -20.53 -6.13
C ALA A 30 15.57 -21.07 -5.85
N PRO A 31 14.85 -20.53 -4.86
CA PRO A 31 13.55 -21.06 -4.45
C PRO A 31 12.54 -20.97 -5.59
N ASP A 32 11.61 -21.92 -5.64
CA ASP A 32 10.51 -21.85 -6.61
C ASP A 32 9.64 -20.60 -6.36
N PRO A 33 9.06 -20.00 -7.41
CA PRO A 33 8.23 -18.80 -7.26
C PRO A 33 6.98 -19.05 -6.39
N TYR A 34 6.39 -20.24 -6.50
CA TYR A 34 5.16 -20.64 -5.82
C TYR A 34 5.40 -21.84 -4.89
N PRO A 35 4.60 -22.02 -3.84
CA PRO A 35 4.71 -23.19 -2.96
C PRO A 35 4.38 -24.49 -3.72
N SER A 36 5.00 -25.60 -3.29
CA SER A 36 4.61 -26.92 -3.76
C SER A 36 3.23 -27.30 -3.23
N VAL A 37 2.36 -27.81 -4.10
CA VAL A 37 1.07 -28.39 -3.68
C VAL A 37 1.29 -29.64 -2.82
N GLY A 38 2.33 -30.44 -3.10
CA GLY A 38 2.60 -31.70 -2.41
C GLY A 38 1.63 -32.82 -2.82
N THR A 39 1.52 -33.85 -1.98
CA THR A 39 0.63 -35.00 -2.20
C THR A 39 -0.83 -34.59 -2.07
N GLY A 40 -1.65 -34.89 -3.08
CA GLY A 40 -3.07 -34.54 -3.13
C GLY A 40 -3.85 -35.49 -4.04
N THR A 41 -5.07 -35.11 -4.40
CA THR A 41 -5.86 -35.80 -5.43
C THR A 41 -5.72 -35.05 -6.77
N ASN A 42 -6.20 -35.68 -7.85
CA ASN A 42 -6.22 -35.09 -9.20
C ASN A 42 -7.44 -35.69 -9.94
N PHE A 43 -8.63 -35.35 -9.46
CA PHE A 43 -9.91 -35.85 -9.92
C PHE A 43 -10.58 -34.88 -10.89
N LEU A 44 -10.29 -33.58 -10.78
CA LEU A 44 -10.86 -32.53 -11.59
C LEU A 44 -9.93 -32.16 -12.76
N ASP A 45 -10.52 -31.72 -13.87
CA ASP A 45 -9.77 -31.13 -14.99
C ASP A 45 -9.41 -29.67 -14.66
N HIS A 46 -8.31 -29.49 -13.93
CA HIS A 46 -7.85 -28.17 -13.51
C HIS A 46 -7.63 -27.22 -14.69
N ALA A 47 -7.02 -27.69 -15.78
CA ALA A 47 -6.76 -26.88 -16.97
C ALA A 47 -8.06 -26.42 -17.62
N GLY A 48 -9.06 -27.30 -17.73
CA GLY A 48 -10.39 -26.95 -18.22
C GLY A 48 -11.12 -25.93 -17.33
N LEU A 49 -10.97 -26.04 -16.01
CA LEU A 49 -11.60 -25.14 -15.04
C LEU A 49 -10.95 -23.74 -15.02
N LEU A 50 -9.63 -23.65 -15.19
CA LEU A 50 -8.91 -22.37 -15.26
C LEU A 50 -9.08 -21.67 -16.61
N GLY A 51 -9.31 -22.42 -17.70
CA GLY A 51 -9.41 -21.85 -19.03
C GLY A 51 -8.16 -21.05 -19.42
N ASN A 52 -8.33 -19.76 -19.74
CA ASN A 52 -7.27 -18.89 -20.27
C ASN A 52 -6.87 -17.75 -19.30
N VAL A 53 -6.87 -18.03 -18.00
CA VAL A 53 -6.34 -17.08 -17.00
C VAL A 53 -4.84 -16.82 -17.22
N PRO A 54 -4.34 -15.58 -16.97
CA PRO A 54 -2.91 -15.32 -16.89
C PRO A 54 -2.24 -16.19 -15.83
N GLU A 55 -0.99 -16.59 -16.01
CA GLU A 55 -0.21 -17.36 -15.02
C GLU A 55 -0.97 -18.54 -14.36
N PRO A 56 -1.44 -19.54 -15.12
CA PRO A 56 -2.19 -20.68 -14.57
C PRO A 56 -1.44 -21.42 -13.44
N ALA A 57 -0.10 -21.43 -13.49
CA ALA A 57 0.74 -22.03 -12.46
C ALA A 57 0.57 -21.40 -11.06
N TRP A 58 0.22 -20.11 -10.98
CA TRP A 58 -0.10 -19.47 -9.68
C TRP A 58 -1.37 -20.06 -9.08
N TYR A 59 -2.41 -20.28 -9.90
CA TYR A 59 -3.69 -20.83 -9.45
C TYR A 59 -3.52 -22.28 -9.02
N GLU A 60 -2.87 -23.11 -9.83
CA GLU A 60 -2.53 -24.50 -9.50
C GLU A 60 -1.81 -24.63 -8.16
N ALA A 61 -0.89 -23.70 -7.86
CA ALA A 61 -0.16 -23.71 -6.61
C ALA A 61 -0.99 -23.24 -5.40
N ASN A 62 -1.98 -22.37 -5.59
CA ASN A 62 -2.59 -21.61 -4.51
C ASN A 62 -4.03 -21.95 -4.19
N ILE A 63 -4.90 -22.13 -5.19
CA ILE A 63 -6.34 -22.15 -4.98
C ILE A 63 -6.89 -23.57 -4.82
N PRO A 64 -8.01 -23.76 -4.10
CA PRO A 64 -8.80 -24.96 -4.21
C PRO A 64 -9.52 -25.01 -5.56
N PHE A 65 -9.71 -26.22 -6.10
CA PHE A 65 -10.48 -26.42 -7.33
C PHE A 65 -11.87 -26.94 -7.00
N VAL A 66 -12.90 -26.42 -7.68
CA VAL A 66 -14.29 -26.83 -7.42
C VAL A 66 -15.01 -27.24 -8.70
N ASP A 67 -15.82 -28.29 -8.60
CA ASP A 67 -16.79 -28.69 -9.62
C ASP A 67 -18.19 -28.66 -9.01
N LEU A 68 -19.08 -27.88 -9.61
CA LEU A 68 -20.44 -27.63 -9.12
C LEU A 68 -21.45 -27.84 -10.27
N PRO A 69 -22.66 -28.37 -10.00
CA PRO A 69 -23.72 -28.46 -11.00
C PRO A 69 -24.20 -27.10 -11.51
N ASP A 70 -24.16 -26.07 -10.67
CA ASP A 70 -24.51 -24.70 -11.06
C ASP A 70 -23.29 -23.99 -11.67
N ARG A 71 -23.36 -23.72 -12.97
CA ARG A 71 -22.27 -23.09 -13.72
C ARG A 71 -22.08 -21.62 -13.37
N GLU A 72 -23.13 -20.90 -12.99
CA GLU A 72 -22.99 -19.47 -12.66
C GLU A 72 -22.16 -19.30 -11.39
N ILE A 73 -22.41 -20.12 -10.37
CA ILE A 73 -21.62 -20.12 -9.14
C ILE A 73 -20.17 -20.53 -9.43
N ARG A 74 -19.97 -21.59 -10.23
CA ARG A 74 -18.64 -22.09 -10.56
C ARG A 74 -17.83 -21.07 -11.38
N ASP A 75 -18.42 -20.46 -12.40
CA ASP A 75 -17.71 -19.54 -13.28
C ASP A 75 -17.36 -18.24 -12.52
N THR A 76 -18.25 -17.78 -11.62
CA THR A 76 -17.93 -16.70 -10.67
C THR A 76 -16.82 -17.10 -9.69
N TYR A 77 -16.77 -18.35 -9.23
CA TYR A 77 -15.72 -18.81 -8.30
C TYR A 77 -14.31 -18.62 -8.87
N TYR A 78 -14.10 -19.08 -10.11
CA TYR A 78 -12.82 -18.93 -10.79
C TYR A 78 -12.52 -17.47 -11.18
N TYR A 79 -13.55 -16.72 -11.60
CA TYR A 79 -13.42 -15.28 -11.82
C TYR A 79 -12.97 -14.54 -10.56
N ARG A 80 -13.53 -14.87 -9.39
CA ARG A 80 -13.18 -14.22 -8.12
C ARG A 80 -11.79 -14.58 -7.60
N TRP A 81 -11.27 -15.77 -7.94
CA TRP A 81 -9.85 -16.04 -7.73
C TRP A 81 -8.94 -15.19 -8.62
N ARG A 82 -9.37 -14.94 -9.87
CA ARG A 82 -8.65 -14.03 -10.77
C ARG A 82 -8.64 -12.60 -10.19
N THR A 83 -9.78 -12.04 -9.80
CA THR A 83 -9.80 -10.67 -9.24
C THR A 83 -8.99 -10.56 -7.95
N TYR A 84 -9.00 -11.60 -7.10
CA TYR A 84 -8.15 -11.62 -5.90
C TYR A 84 -6.66 -11.62 -6.25
N ARG A 85 -6.24 -12.38 -7.28
CA ARG A 85 -4.85 -12.37 -7.78
C ARG A 85 -4.46 -10.99 -8.32
N GLU A 86 -5.34 -10.35 -9.07
CA GLU A 86 -5.12 -9.02 -9.64
C GLU A 86 -4.95 -7.94 -8.56
N ALA A 87 -5.64 -8.10 -7.42
CA ALA A 87 -5.52 -7.24 -6.24
C ALA A 87 -4.25 -7.49 -5.40
N LEU A 88 -3.45 -8.53 -5.68
CA LEU A 88 -2.19 -8.74 -4.98
C LEU A 88 -1.15 -7.75 -5.47
N LYS A 89 -0.56 -7.01 -4.52
CA LYS A 89 0.41 -5.96 -4.80
C LYS A 89 1.61 -6.07 -3.89
N TYR A 90 2.80 -6.23 -4.47
CA TYR A 90 4.04 -6.19 -3.70
C TYR A 90 4.55 -4.76 -3.52
N THR A 91 4.66 -4.31 -2.28
CA THR A 91 4.92 -2.90 -1.93
C THR A 91 6.37 -2.60 -1.55
N GLY A 92 7.23 -3.61 -1.66
CA GLY A 92 8.64 -3.53 -1.28
C GLY A 92 8.94 -4.17 0.08
N PRO A 93 10.22 -4.20 0.50
CA PRO A 93 10.66 -4.96 1.68
C PRO A 93 10.12 -4.47 3.02
N LYS A 94 9.54 -3.28 3.09
CA LYS A 94 9.02 -2.71 4.34
C LYS A 94 7.68 -3.34 4.73
N ASP A 95 6.76 -3.40 3.78
CA ASP A 95 5.37 -3.82 4.00
C ASP A 95 5.02 -5.12 3.27
N GLY A 96 5.86 -5.59 2.33
CA GLY A 96 5.65 -6.84 1.60
C GLY A 96 4.41 -6.82 0.71
N TRP A 97 3.70 -7.93 0.65
CA TRP A 97 2.43 -8.04 -0.07
C TRP A 97 1.27 -7.32 0.65
N ILE A 98 0.46 -6.61 -0.12
CA ILE A 98 -0.87 -6.16 0.30
C ILE A 98 -1.94 -6.70 -0.65
N VAL A 99 -3.19 -6.66 -0.19
CA VAL A 99 -4.38 -6.91 -1.00
C VAL A 99 -5.10 -5.57 -1.17
N SER A 100 -5.16 -5.06 -2.39
CA SER A 100 -5.83 -3.80 -2.68
C SER A 100 -7.34 -3.99 -2.84
N GLU A 101 -8.09 -2.93 -2.56
CA GLU A 101 -9.54 -2.89 -2.79
C GLU A 101 -9.85 -2.48 -4.24
N PHE A 102 -9.21 -1.40 -4.68
CA PHE A 102 -9.14 -0.99 -6.08
C PHE A 102 -7.79 -1.44 -6.69
N LEU A 103 -7.75 -1.71 -8.01
CA LEU A 103 -6.52 -2.07 -8.74
C LEU A 103 -5.53 -0.88 -8.92
N GLY A 104 -5.78 0.23 -8.24
CA GLY A 104 -4.91 1.41 -8.20
C GLY A 104 -5.16 2.22 -6.93
N PRO A 105 -4.18 3.04 -6.49
CA PRO A 105 -4.38 3.90 -5.33
C PRO A 105 -5.44 4.97 -5.64
N VAL A 106 -6.23 5.31 -4.62
CA VAL A 106 -7.25 6.37 -4.66
C VAL A 106 -6.94 7.43 -3.60
N GLY A 107 -7.53 8.63 -3.71
CA GLY A 107 -7.15 9.79 -2.90
C GLY A 107 -7.24 9.61 -1.38
N TYR A 108 -8.04 8.66 -0.91
CA TYR A 108 -8.27 8.34 0.50
C TYR A 108 -7.67 7.00 0.93
N SER A 109 -6.80 6.39 0.11
CA SER A 109 -6.11 5.16 0.48
C SER A 109 -4.96 5.42 1.45
N ALA A 110 -4.70 4.45 2.34
CA ALA A 110 -3.50 4.37 3.14
C ALA A 110 -2.24 4.20 2.25
N PRO A 111 -1.03 4.34 2.81
CA PRO A 111 0.21 4.20 2.05
C PRO A 111 0.24 2.94 1.17
N ASN A 112 0.81 3.05 -0.03
CA ASN A 112 0.87 1.99 -1.04
C ASN A 112 -0.48 1.58 -1.68
N GLY A 113 -1.60 2.21 -1.31
CA GLY A 113 -2.92 2.00 -1.91
C GLY A 113 -3.83 1.04 -1.13
N GLY A 114 -3.51 0.71 0.12
CA GLY A 114 -4.38 -0.13 0.96
C GLY A 114 -5.61 0.64 1.47
N ILE A 115 -6.76 -0.02 1.56
CA ILE A 115 -7.99 0.53 2.17
C ILE A 115 -8.52 -0.49 3.18
N VAL A 116 -8.81 -0.06 4.40
CA VAL A 116 -9.11 -0.99 5.51
C VAL A 116 -10.57 -1.48 5.50
N ALA A 117 -11.47 -0.82 4.76
CA ALA A 117 -12.91 -1.09 4.74
C ALA A 117 -13.24 -2.57 4.53
N ALA A 118 -12.67 -3.20 3.50
CA ALA A 118 -12.84 -4.63 3.23
C ALA A 118 -11.68 -5.51 3.73
N ALA A 119 -10.80 -5.03 4.61
CA ALA A 119 -9.65 -5.83 5.06
C ALA A 119 -10.07 -7.16 5.71
N GLY A 120 -11.19 -7.18 6.45
CA GLY A 120 -11.77 -8.41 6.99
C GLY A 120 -12.23 -9.38 5.89
N HIS A 121 -12.88 -8.87 4.84
CA HIS A 121 -13.26 -9.66 3.66
C HIS A 121 -12.03 -10.21 2.94
N HIS A 122 -10.98 -9.40 2.74
CA HIS A 122 -9.76 -9.83 2.04
C HIS A 122 -9.08 -11.00 2.76
N VAL A 123 -9.05 -10.98 4.10
CA VAL A 123 -8.49 -12.07 4.90
C VAL A 123 -9.38 -13.32 4.85
N TYR A 124 -10.71 -13.17 4.91
CA TYR A 124 -11.65 -14.29 4.79
C TYR A 124 -11.64 -14.95 3.40
N GLU A 125 -11.47 -14.18 2.33
CA GLU A 125 -11.36 -14.72 0.97
C GLU A 125 -9.98 -15.38 0.78
N GLY A 126 -8.89 -14.70 1.16
CA GLY A 126 -7.53 -15.16 0.93
C GLY A 126 -7.03 -16.25 1.87
N ARG A 127 -7.71 -16.54 2.99
CA ARG A 127 -7.28 -17.59 3.93
C ARG A 127 -7.19 -18.98 3.30
N TRP A 128 -7.82 -19.17 2.14
CA TRP A 128 -7.80 -20.40 1.36
C TRP A 128 -6.62 -20.51 0.38
N LEU A 129 -5.78 -19.46 0.28
CA LEU A 129 -4.55 -19.52 -0.49
C LEU A 129 -3.48 -20.33 0.26
N ARG A 130 -2.79 -21.20 -0.48
CA ARG A 130 -1.68 -22.01 0.07
C ARG A 130 -0.44 -21.18 0.40
N ASP A 131 -0.12 -20.17 -0.41
CA ASP A 131 0.97 -19.25 -0.13
C ASP A 131 0.57 -18.25 0.95
N HIS A 132 1.06 -18.50 2.15
CA HIS A 132 0.73 -17.69 3.30
C HIS A 132 1.44 -16.33 3.32
N ARG A 133 2.45 -16.10 2.49
CA ARG A 133 3.21 -14.83 2.50
C ARG A 133 2.31 -13.64 2.20
N TYR A 134 1.36 -13.80 1.28
CA TYR A 134 0.42 -12.74 0.88
C TYR A 134 -0.33 -12.14 2.07
N LEU A 135 -0.97 -13.00 2.87
CA LEU A 135 -1.74 -12.56 4.02
C LEU A 135 -0.89 -12.35 5.28
N ASP A 136 0.33 -12.92 5.35
CA ASP A 136 1.25 -12.64 6.45
C ASP A 136 1.66 -11.17 6.44
N ASP A 137 2.14 -10.72 5.28
CA ASP A 137 2.52 -9.34 5.03
C ASP A 137 1.31 -8.42 5.17
N TYR A 138 0.15 -8.77 4.59
CA TYR A 138 -1.05 -7.92 4.65
C TYR A 138 -1.61 -7.75 6.07
N VAL A 139 -1.57 -8.79 6.90
CA VAL A 139 -1.95 -8.68 8.32
C VAL A 139 -0.95 -7.80 9.07
N ASP A 140 0.35 -7.99 8.86
CA ASP A 140 1.35 -7.14 9.49
C ASP A 140 1.28 -5.69 9.00
N TYR A 141 0.92 -5.44 7.74
CA TYR A 141 0.71 -4.11 7.17
C TYR A 141 -0.35 -3.32 7.97
N TRP A 142 -1.49 -3.92 8.29
CA TRP A 142 -2.56 -3.28 9.07
C TRP A 142 -2.30 -3.25 10.58
N LEU A 143 -1.46 -4.14 11.12
CA LEU A 143 -1.22 -4.24 12.57
C LEU A 143 0.06 -3.54 13.06
N ARG A 144 1.05 -3.40 12.17
CA ARG A 144 2.43 -2.97 12.49
C ARG A 144 3.08 -2.11 11.42
N GLY A 145 2.70 -2.30 10.16
CA GLY A 145 3.31 -1.65 8.99
C GLY A 145 2.73 -0.28 8.70
N SER A 146 2.91 0.18 7.45
CA SER A 146 2.49 1.52 7.04
C SER A 146 0.96 1.71 7.13
N GLY A 147 0.17 0.64 7.04
CA GLY A 147 -1.29 0.66 7.24
C GLY A 147 -1.74 0.83 8.69
N ALA A 148 -0.85 0.65 9.67
CA ALA A 148 -1.08 0.99 11.08
C ALA A 148 -0.57 2.40 11.45
N GLY A 149 -0.03 3.13 10.47
CA GLY A 149 0.58 4.44 10.66
C GLY A 149 -0.43 5.58 10.87
N PRO A 150 0.04 6.75 11.32
CA PRO A 150 -0.82 7.90 11.55
C PRO A 150 -1.43 8.43 10.24
N LYS A 151 -2.64 8.97 10.35
CA LYS A 151 -3.33 9.71 9.28
C LYS A 151 -3.91 11.04 9.81
N PRO A 152 -4.13 12.03 8.94
CA PRO A 152 -4.89 13.23 9.31
C PRO A 152 -6.32 12.86 9.77
N ALA A 153 -6.77 13.47 10.87
CA ALA A 153 -8.15 13.41 11.32
C ALA A 153 -8.93 14.57 10.66
N THR A 154 -9.50 14.31 9.49
CA THR A 154 -10.25 15.29 8.71
C THR A 154 -11.54 14.64 8.19
N ASP A 155 -12.55 15.44 7.89
CA ASP A 155 -13.80 15.01 7.24
C ASP A 155 -13.56 14.04 6.07
N PHE A 156 -12.63 14.37 5.16
CA PHE A 156 -12.28 13.51 4.01
C PHE A 156 -11.64 12.15 4.36
N LEU A 157 -11.01 12.01 5.53
CA LEU A 157 -10.21 10.84 5.91
C LEU A 157 -10.65 10.22 7.23
N ASN A 158 -11.90 10.41 7.65
CA ASN A 158 -12.41 10.09 8.98
C ASN A 158 -11.79 10.95 10.08
N GLU A 159 -12.57 11.93 10.55
CA GLU A 159 -12.19 12.83 11.65
C GLU A 159 -12.20 12.17 13.03
N ASN A 160 -12.88 11.02 13.18
CA ASN A 160 -12.99 10.32 14.46
C ASN A 160 -11.76 9.48 14.80
N THR A 161 -10.83 9.30 13.86
CA THR A 161 -9.66 8.41 14.04
C THR A 161 -8.37 9.03 13.51
N THR A 162 -7.23 8.53 13.99
CA THR A 162 -5.91 9.16 13.76
C THR A 162 -4.90 8.21 13.12
N ASP A 163 -5.31 7.02 12.73
CA ASP A 163 -4.47 6.05 12.04
C ASP A 163 -5.25 5.29 10.96
N TRP A 164 -4.53 4.80 9.95
CA TRP A 164 -5.13 4.21 8.74
C TRP A 164 -5.90 2.91 9.01
N ALA A 165 -5.52 2.13 10.01
CA ALA A 165 -6.18 0.87 10.36
C ALA A 165 -7.55 1.07 11.03
N HIS A 166 -7.89 2.32 11.40
CA HIS A 166 -9.18 2.71 11.97
C HIS A 166 -9.89 3.75 11.10
N GLN A 167 -9.49 3.94 9.84
CA GLN A 167 -10.23 4.81 8.91
C GLN A 167 -11.64 4.27 8.66
N TYR A 168 -11.80 2.96 8.58
CA TYR A 168 -13.08 2.28 8.50
C TYR A 168 -13.17 1.16 9.54
N SER A 169 -14.39 0.76 9.88
CA SER A 169 -14.64 -0.38 10.78
C SER A 169 -14.02 -1.68 10.26
N PHE A 170 -13.33 -2.44 11.12
CA PHE A 170 -12.58 -3.64 10.76
C PHE A 170 -12.58 -4.69 11.89
N TRP A 171 -13.02 -5.93 11.61
CA TRP A 171 -13.01 -7.09 12.52
C TRP A 171 -11.67 -7.86 12.49
N ALA A 172 -10.60 -7.20 12.92
CA ALA A 172 -9.23 -7.65 12.69
C ALA A 172 -8.88 -8.98 13.37
N ALA A 173 -9.24 -9.14 14.63
CA ALA A 173 -8.86 -10.31 15.42
C ALA A 173 -9.67 -11.54 15.03
N ASP A 174 -10.96 -11.36 14.72
CA ASP A 174 -11.79 -12.42 14.16
C ASP A 174 -11.22 -12.93 12.84
N ALA A 175 -10.90 -12.04 11.90
CA ALA A 175 -10.33 -12.41 10.60
C ALA A 175 -8.99 -13.15 10.75
N VAL A 176 -8.09 -12.70 11.65
CA VAL A 176 -6.81 -13.37 11.91
C VAL A 176 -7.00 -14.76 12.53
N ALA A 177 -7.94 -14.92 13.47
CA ALA A 177 -8.25 -16.22 14.06
C ALA A 177 -8.91 -17.16 13.03
N ALA A 178 -9.82 -16.65 12.20
CA ALA A 178 -10.50 -17.36 11.13
C ALA A 178 -9.52 -17.85 10.05
N ARG A 179 -8.46 -17.10 9.77
CA ARG A 179 -7.35 -17.53 8.92
C ARG A 179 -6.53 -18.64 9.56
N ALA A 180 -6.14 -18.48 10.83
CA ALA A 180 -5.38 -19.48 11.56
C ALA A 180 -6.14 -20.83 11.70
N ALA A 181 -7.48 -20.78 11.69
CA ALA A 181 -8.33 -21.95 11.66
C ALA A 181 -8.29 -22.74 10.34
N VAL A 182 -7.84 -22.12 9.23
CA VAL A 182 -7.66 -22.76 7.92
C VAL A 182 -6.23 -23.23 7.73
N ASP A 183 -5.24 -22.38 7.96
CA ASP A 183 -3.84 -22.72 7.67
C ASP A 183 -3.13 -23.50 8.80
N GLY A 184 -3.76 -23.57 9.98
CA GLY A 184 -3.25 -24.27 11.17
C GLY A 184 -2.10 -23.54 11.88
N ARG A 185 -1.75 -22.33 11.46
CA ARG A 185 -0.63 -21.55 12.00
C ARG A 185 -1.07 -20.71 13.20
N SER A 186 -1.63 -21.35 14.22
CA SER A 186 -2.12 -20.65 15.43
C SER A 186 -1.05 -19.78 16.10
N ARG A 187 0.23 -20.18 16.02
CA ARG A 187 1.34 -19.38 16.53
C ARG A 187 1.46 -18.01 15.84
N PHE A 188 1.21 -17.93 14.53
CA PHE A 188 1.21 -16.67 13.80
C PHE A 188 0.22 -15.68 14.40
N ALA A 189 -0.99 -16.13 14.73
CA ALA A 189 -2.02 -15.33 15.37
C ALA A 189 -1.68 -14.99 16.83
N THR A 190 -1.23 -15.96 17.63
CA THR A 190 -0.91 -15.71 19.05
C THR A 190 0.29 -14.78 19.23
N ASP A 191 1.29 -14.84 18.33
CA ASP A 191 2.45 -13.93 18.35
C ASP A 191 2.07 -12.48 17.99
N ARG A 192 0.83 -12.24 17.52
CA ARG A 192 0.24 -10.93 17.20
C ARG A 192 -0.82 -10.47 18.21
N LEU A 193 -1.04 -11.22 19.29
CA LEU A 193 -1.98 -10.83 20.35
C LEU A 193 -1.78 -9.39 20.85
N PRO A 194 -0.56 -8.89 21.10
CA PRO A 194 -0.37 -7.51 21.54
C PRO A 194 -0.91 -6.49 20.54
N GLU A 195 -0.72 -6.72 19.24
CA GLU A 195 -1.24 -5.87 18.17
C GLU A 195 -2.76 -5.94 18.08
N LEU A 196 -3.33 -7.15 18.10
CA LEU A 196 -4.77 -7.37 18.02
C LEU A 196 -5.50 -6.71 19.20
N VAL A 197 -4.94 -6.82 20.40
CA VAL A 197 -5.47 -6.13 21.59
C VAL A 197 -5.40 -4.61 21.40
N ARG A 198 -4.30 -4.07 20.87
CA ARG A 198 -4.20 -2.62 20.60
C ARG A 198 -5.23 -2.16 19.57
N GLN A 199 -5.42 -2.91 18.49
CA GLN A 199 -6.41 -2.59 17.45
C GLN A 199 -7.82 -2.57 18.06
N TRP A 200 -8.21 -3.59 18.82
CA TRP A 200 -9.51 -3.62 19.49
C TRP A 200 -9.69 -2.45 20.47
N GLN A 201 -8.67 -2.15 21.28
CA GLN A 201 -8.72 -1.06 22.27
C GLN A 201 -8.81 0.33 21.63
N ARG A 202 -8.31 0.52 20.41
CA ARG A 202 -8.24 1.84 19.77
C ARG A 202 -9.61 2.41 19.40
N TRP A 203 -10.64 1.56 19.31
CA TRP A 203 -12.04 1.97 19.17
C TRP A 203 -12.67 2.54 20.45
N SER A 204 -11.97 2.55 21.60
CA SER A 204 -12.52 3.02 22.87
C SER A 204 -13.10 4.45 22.86
N PRO A 205 -12.59 5.42 22.08
CA PRO A 205 -13.21 6.75 21.99
C PRO A 205 -14.66 6.70 21.46
N GLN A 206 -14.99 5.68 20.66
CA GLN A 206 -16.33 5.45 20.14
C GLN A 206 -17.23 4.62 21.08
N LEU A 207 -16.74 4.18 22.24
CA LEU A 207 -17.55 3.44 23.21
C LEU A 207 -18.33 4.40 24.12
N ASP A 208 -19.65 4.42 24.01
CA ASP A 208 -20.52 5.06 24.99
C ASP A 208 -20.55 4.22 26.27
N GLN A 209 -19.93 4.75 27.33
CA GLN A 209 -19.81 4.04 28.61
C GLN A 209 -21.15 3.84 29.32
N GLY A 210 -22.15 4.71 29.07
CA GLY A 210 -23.46 4.64 29.72
C GLY A 210 -24.34 3.55 29.11
N LEU A 211 -24.25 3.36 27.80
CA LEU A 211 -25.00 2.33 27.08
C LEU A 211 -24.21 1.03 26.93
N GLY A 212 -22.88 1.09 26.99
CA GLY A 212 -21.97 -0.01 26.71
C GLY A 212 -22.07 -0.48 25.26
N LEU A 213 -22.22 0.46 24.33
CA LEU A 213 -22.24 0.25 22.88
C LEU A 213 -21.27 1.20 22.19
N TYR A 214 -20.68 0.73 21.09
CA TYR A 214 -19.92 1.56 20.18
C TYR A 214 -20.86 2.32 19.24
N TRP A 215 -20.58 3.60 19.02
CA TRP A 215 -21.20 4.37 17.94
C TRP A 215 -20.28 4.43 16.72
N GLN A 216 -20.86 4.63 15.54
CA GLN A 216 -20.14 4.80 14.29
C GLN A 216 -20.95 5.65 13.32
N THR A 217 -20.26 6.40 12.47
CA THR A 217 -20.86 7.16 11.37
C THR A 217 -20.96 6.25 10.13
N PRO A 218 -22.11 6.17 9.43
CA PRO A 218 -22.29 5.26 8.29
C PRO A 218 -21.19 5.30 7.22
N VAL A 219 -20.68 6.47 6.81
CA VAL A 219 -19.56 6.54 5.84
C VAL A 219 -18.27 5.89 6.36
N TRP A 220 -18.04 5.88 7.67
CA TRP A 220 -16.89 5.22 8.32
C TRP A 220 -17.11 3.72 8.59
N ASP A 221 -18.31 3.22 8.32
CA ASP A 221 -18.56 1.79 8.06
C ASP A 221 -18.38 1.43 6.57
N ALA A 222 -17.92 2.37 5.75
CA ALA A 222 -17.92 2.29 4.28
C ALA A 222 -19.32 2.14 3.68
N MET A 223 -20.32 2.79 4.29
CA MET A 223 -21.74 2.70 3.92
C MET A 223 -22.41 4.08 3.92
N GLU A 224 -21.92 5.03 3.12
CA GLU A 224 -22.52 6.37 3.00
C GLU A 224 -23.96 6.35 2.44
N TYR A 225 -24.78 7.37 2.72
CA TYR A 225 -26.16 7.46 2.22
C TYR A 225 -27.03 6.22 2.48
N THR A 226 -26.94 5.62 3.67
CA THR A 226 -27.87 4.56 4.09
C THR A 226 -29.29 5.10 4.34
N ALA A 227 -30.27 4.21 4.53
CA ALA A 227 -31.62 4.62 4.94
C ALA A 227 -31.59 5.34 6.31
N SER A 228 -30.69 4.94 7.20
CA SER A 228 -30.41 5.68 8.44
C SER A 228 -29.80 7.07 8.19
N SER A 229 -28.91 7.20 7.19
CA SER A 229 -28.25 8.47 6.88
C SER A 229 -29.22 9.54 6.41
N TYR A 230 -30.20 9.18 5.58
CA TYR A 230 -31.23 10.09 5.08
C TYR A 230 -32.19 10.64 6.15
N GLN A 231 -32.12 10.11 7.37
CA GLN A 231 -32.87 10.57 8.54
C GLN A 231 -32.04 11.51 9.42
N SER A 232 -30.86 11.93 8.95
CA SER A 232 -30.02 12.94 9.57
C SER A 232 -29.97 14.24 8.74
N PRO A 233 -29.49 15.36 9.31
CA PRO A 233 -29.23 16.59 8.56
C PRO A 233 -28.13 16.47 7.48
N ASP A 234 -27.29 15.43 7.55
CA ASP A 234 -26.19 15.17 6.61
C ASP A 234 -26.33 13.76 6.01
N PRO A 235 -27.01 13.61 4.87
CA PRO A 235 -27.23 12.32 4.26
C PRO A 235 -25.97 11.58 3.81
N TYR A 236 -24.84 12.28 3.57
CA TYR A 236 -23.59 11.63 3.15
C TYR A 236 -23.00 10.86 4.33
N HIS A 237 -22.74 11.56 5.44
CA HIS A 237 -22.19 10.95 6.65
C HIS A 237 -23.23 10.06 7.34
N GLY A 238 -24.43 10.60 7.55
CA GLY A 238 -25.56 9.96 8.23
C GLY A 238 -25.64 10.16 9.74
N GLY A 239 -24.75 10.97 10.32
CA GLY A 239 -24.65 11.21 11.76
C GLY A 239 -24.11 10.02 12.56
N ASP A 240 -23.77 10.27 13.83
CA ASP A 240 -23.27 9.22 14.71
C ASP A 240 -24.41 8.36 15.27
N GLY A 241 -24.23 7.04 15.21
CA GLY A 241 -25.27 6.09 15.64
C GLY A 241 -24.73 4.79 16.22
N PHE A 242 -25.52 4.18 17.11
CA PHE A 242 -25.27 2.83 17.59
C PHE A 242 -25.76 1.83 16.53
N ARG A 243 -24.80 1.26 15.80
CA ARG A 243 -25.05 0.42 14.63
C ARG A 243 -24.77 -1.06 14.95
N PRO A 244 -25.55 -2.01 14.40
CA PRO A 244 -25.26 -3.44 14.53
C PRO A 244 -23.90 -3.87 13.99
N THR A 245 -23.26 -3.09 13.12
CA THR A 245 -21.93 -3.31 12.50
C THR A 245 -20.81 -3.30 13.54
N LEU A 246 -20.29 -2.13 13.93
CA LEU A 246 -19.10 -2.01 14.78
C LEU A 246 -19.26 -2.75 16.12
N ASN A 247 -20.48 -2.81 16.67
CA ASN A 247 -20.76 -3.58 17.88
C ASN A 247 -20.56 -5.10 17.68
N ALA A 248 -21.04 -5.65 16.56
CA ALA A 248 -20.81 -7.06 16.23
C ALA A 248 -19.34 -7.34 15.87
N TYR A 249 -18.65 -6.41 15.19
CA TYR A 249 -17.23 -6.53 14.90
C TYR A 249 -16.39 -6.56 16.19
N GLN A 250 -16.64 -5.61 17.11
CA GLN A 250 -15.97 -5.57 18.42
C GLN A 250 -16.30 -6.78 19.30
N TYR A 251 -17.52 -7.33 19.18
CA TYR A 251 -17.88 -8.60 19.80
C TYR A 251 -17.05 -9.77 19.24
N GLY A 252 -17.00 -9.92 17.91
CA GLY A 252 -16.23 -10.95 17.21
C GLY A 252 -14.75 -10.89 17.58
N ASP A 253 -14.17 -9.70 17.52
CA ASP A 253 -12.77 -9.48 17.87
C ASP A 253 -12.47 -9.82 19.33
N ALA A 254 -13.32 -9.41 20.28
CA ALA A 254 -13.16 -9.76 21.68
C ALA A 254 -13.21 -11.29 21.90
N ARG A 255 -14.13 -11.99 21.22
CA ARG A 255 -14.18 -13.47 21.26
C ARG A 255 -12.94 -14.12 20.68
N ALA A 256 -12.47 -13.63 19.54
CA ALA A 256 -11.26 -14.14 18.89
C ALA A 256 -10.02 -13.91 19.76
N ILE A 257 -9.86 -12.72 20.35
CA ILE A 257 -8.77 -12.41 21.28
C ILE A 257 -8.81 -13.35 22.49
N ALA A 258 -9.99 -13.54 23.10
CA ALA A 258 -10.15 -14.47 24.22
C ALA A 258 -9.78 -15.91 23.83
N GLN A 259 -10.17 -16.35 22.63
CA GLN A 259 -9.84 -17.67 22.10
C GLN A 259 -8.33 -17.83 21.88
N LEU A 260 -7.65 -16.81 21.36
CA LEU A 260 -6.20 -16.81 21.15
C LEU A 260 -5.44 -16.80 22.48
N PHE A 261 -5.90 -16.06 23.50
CA PHE A 261 -5.36 -16.14 24.85
C PHE A 261 -5.52 -17.55 25.45
N LYS A 262 -6.69 -18.19 25.29
CA LYS A 262 -6.89 -19.58 25.71
C LYS A 262 -5.97 -20.55 24.95
N ALA A 263 -5.76 -20.33 23.65
CA ALA A 263 -4.88 -21.16 22.82
C ALA A 263 -3.40 -21.14 23.28
N ARG A 264 -2.94 -20.04 23.89
CA ARG A 264 -1.61 -19.94 24.53
C ARG A 264 -1.59 -20.34 26.01
N GLY A 265 -2.70 -20.90 26.53
CA GLY A 265 -2.83 -21.30 27.94
C GLY A 265 -3.07 -20.16 28.93
N ASP A 266 -3.44 -18.96 28.47
CA ASP A 266 -3.65 -17.77 29.30
C ASP A 266 -5.14 -17.47 29.50
N ALA A 267 -5.80 -18.27 30.35
CA ALA A 267 -7.21 -18.06 30.67
C ALA A 267 -7.48 -16.75 31.44
N ALA A 268 -6.47 -16.21 32.14
CA ALA A 268 -6.59 -14.96 32.87
C ALA A 268 -6.64 -13.76 31.91
N GLY A 269 -5.75 -13.73 30.91
CA GLY A 269 -5.74 -12.74 29.84
C GLY A 269 -6.99 -12.78 28.95
N ALA A 270 -7.62 -13.95 28.80
CA ALA A 270 -8.86 -14.10 28.03
C ALA A 270 -10.09 -13.47 28.71
N ARG A 271 -10.14 -13.49 30.05
CA ARG A 271 -11.35 -13.17 30.83
C ARG A 271 -11.91 -11.75 30.57
N PRO A 272 -11.10 -10.67 30.50
CA PRO A 272 -11.62 -9.34 30.21
C PRO A 272 -12.32 -9.24 28.85
N PHE A 273 -11.81 -9.94 27.84
CA PHE A 273 -12.39 -9.93 26.50
C PHE A 273 -13.66 -10.78 26.42
N ASP A 274 -13.72 -11.94 27.10
CA ASP A 274 -14.96 -12.70 27.25
C ASP A 274 -16.05 -11.84 27.91
N GLN A 275 -15.70 -11.12 28.99
CA GLN A 275 -16.62 -10.22 29.70
C GLN A 275 -17.09 -9.05 28.82
N ALA A 276 -16.17 -8.42 28.08
CA ALA A 276 -16.52 -7.35 27.14
C ALA A 276 -17.46 -7.84 26.03
N ALA A 277 -17.19 -9.02 25.47
CA ALA A 277 -18.06 -9.64 24.47
C ALA A 277 -19.46 -9.96 25.05
N ASP A 278 -19.53 -10.52 26.26
CA ASP A 278 -20.80 -10.81 26.92
C ASP A 278 -21.62 -9.54 27.19
N ALA A 279 -20.96 -8.47 27.63
CA ALA A 279 -21.58 -7.16 27.84
C ALA A 279 -22.10 -6.55 26.53
N LEU A 280 -21.30 -6.55 25.46
CA LEU A 280 -21.71 -6.07 24.14
C LEU A 280 -22.91 -6.83 23.61
N ARG A 281 -22.92 -8.16 23.73
CA ARG A 281 -24.08 -8.99 23.35
C ARG A 281 -25.34 -8.57 24.10
N ALA A 282 -25.26 -8.42 25.43
CA ALA A 282 -26.40 -8.03 26.24
C ALA A 282 -26.91 -6.62 25.90
N ASN A 283 -26.00 -5.67 25.66
CA ASN A 283 -26.36 -4.29 25.34
C ASN A 283 -26.91 -4.16 23.92
N GLN A 284 -26.36 -4.88 22.95
CA GLN A 284 -26.88 -4.90 21.58
C GLN A 284 -28.30 -5.48 21.54
N GLU A 285 -28.55 -6.54 22.30
CA GLU A 285 -29.90 -7.07 22.46
C GLU A 285 -30.84 -6.03 23.07
N ARG A 286 -30.44 -5.41 24.19
CA ARG A 286 -31.27 -4.42 24.87
C ARG A 286 -31.62 -3.22 23.98
N TRP A 287 -30.63 -2.67 23.30
CA TRP A 287 -30.75 -1.35 22.68
C TRP A 287 -31.02 -1.41 21.18
N LEU A 288 -30.58 -2.45 20.46
CA LEU A 288 -30.69 -2.52 19.00
C LEU A 288 -31.72 -3.54 18.51
N TRP A 289 -32.09 -4.56 19.31
CA TRP A 289 -33.16 -5.50 18.92
C TRP A 289 -34.55 -4.85 19.03
N ASP A 290 -35.25 -4.73 17.90
CA ASP A 290 -36.66 -4.35 17.85
C ASP A 290 -37.53 -5.59 18.00
N ASP A 291 -38.13 -5.79 19.19
CA ASP A 291 -38.98 -6.94 19.43
C ASP A 291 -40.30 -6.90 18.63
N ALA A 292 -40.83 -5.73 18.29
CA ALA A 292 -42.02 -5.63 17.45
C ALA A 292 -41.68 -5.96 15.99
N GLY A 293 -40.57 -5.41 15.50
CA GLY A 293 -40.07 -5.63 14.15
C GLY A 293 -39.30 -6.94 13.94
N LYS A 294 -38.98 -7.67 15.02
CA LYS A 294 -38.10 -8.85 15.07
C LYS A 294 -36.81 -8.66 14.27
N PHE A 295 -36.10 -7.55 14.49
CA PHE A 295 -34.91 -7.21 13.72
C PHE A 295 -33.93 -6.32 14.51
N TYR A 296 -32.62 -6.42 14.25
CA TYR A 296 -31.63 -5.47 14.80
C TYR A 296 -31.60 -4.19 13.96
N LYS A 297 -31.73 -3.04 14.59
CA LYS A 297 -31.87 -1.75 13.90
C LYS A 297 -30.91 -0.69 14.44
N HIS A 298 -30.63 0.29 13.59
CA HIS A 298 -29.86 1.48 13.94
C HIS A 298 -30.57 2.31 15.02
N VAL A 299 -29.80 2.87 15.97
CA VAL A 299 -30.26 3.88 16.93
C VAL A 299 -29.38 5.13 16.83
N MET A 300 -29.95 6.28 16.46
CA MET A 300 -29.20 7.55 16.42
C MET A 300 -28.63 7.88 17.80
N ARG A 301 -27.35 8.28 17.86
CA ARG A 301 -26.71 8.71 19.11
C ARG A 301 -27.16 10.12 19.49
N ASP A 302 -27.23 10.99 18.51
CA ASP A 302 -27.55 12.40 18.73
C ASP A 302 -29.02 12.68 18.44
N ASP A 303 -29.56 13.74 19.05
CA ASP A 303 -30.96 14.19 18.93
C ASP A 303 -32.05 13.11 19.18
N ASN A 304 -31.69 12.03 19.85
CA ASN A 304 -32.56 10.89 20.16
C ASN A 304 -32.49 10.51 21.64
N PRO A 305 -32.98 11.37 22.56
CA PRO A 305 -32.88 11.13 24.01
C PRO A 305 -33.65 9.87 24.46
N GLY A 306 -34.69 9.47 23.71
CA GLY A 306 -35.46 8.25 23.97
C GLY A 306 -34.80 6.97 23.45
N ARG A 307 -33.66 7.08 22.74
CA ARG A 307 -32.95 5.94 22.12
C ARG A 307 -33.88 5.08 21.25
N ALA A 308 -34.78 5.74 20.53
CA ALA A 308 -35.69 5.06 19.62
C ALA A 308 -34.90 4.40 18.48
N LYS A 309 -35.25 3.17 18.16
CA LYS A 309 -34.76 2.45 16.97
C LYS A 309 -35.40 3.07 15.74
N LEU A 310 -34.65 3.13 14.65
CA LEU A 310 -35.22 3.55 13.36
C LEU A 310 -36.32 2.56 12.93
N ALA A 311 -37.26 3.03 12.13
CA ALA A 311 -38.33 2.19 11.61
C ALA A 311 -37.78 1.15 10.63
N ASP A 312 -36.81 1.56 9.82
CA ASP A 312 -36.27 0.81 8.69
C ASP A 312 -35.33 -0.34 9.10
N ARG A 313 -35.38 -1.43 8.34
CA ARG A 313 -34.43 -2.54 8.38
C ARG A 313 -33.37 -2.34 7.30
N GLU A 314 -32.12 -2.51 7.69
CA GLU A 314 -30.95 -2.47 6.83
C GLU A 314 -30.19 -3.80 6.93
N ALA A 315 -29.48 -4.21 5.88
CA ALA A 315 -28.77 -5.49 5.83
C ALA A 315 -27.76 -5.66 6.98
N ILE A 316 -27.27 -4.55 7.55
CA ILE A 316 -26.44 -4.54 8.76
C ILE A 316 -27.08 -5.26 9.94
N GLY A 317 -28.41 -5.38 9.99
CA GLY A 317 -29.12 -6.12 11.03
C GLY A 317 -28.87 -7.63 11.01
N PHE A 318 -28.35 -8.20 9.91
CA PHE A 318 -27.91 -9.59 9.83
C PHE A 318 -26.46 -9.82 10.28
N VAL A 319 -25.63 -8.77 10.29
CA VAL A 319 -24.20 -8.84 10.66
C VAL A 319 -23.95 -9.51 12.02
N PRO A 320 -24.79 -9.37 13.06
CA PRO A 320 -24.56 -10.06 14.34
C PRO A 320 -24.41 -11.60 14.21
N TRP A 321 -25.13 -12.25 13.29
CA TRP A 321 -25.01 -13.70 13.06
C TRP A 321 -23.68 -14.09 12.40
N TYR A 322 -22.97 -13.15 11.76
CA TYR A 322 -21.61 -13.39 11.25
C TYR A 322 -20.66 -13.86 12.37
N PHE A 323 -20.89 -13.40 13.60
CA PHE A 323 -20.03 -13.68 14.76
C PHE A 323 -20.70 -14.56 15.82
N HIS A 324 -21.83 -15.20 15.51
CA HIS A 324 -22.61 -16.01 16.46
C HIS A 324 -23.05 -15.22 17.71
N MET A 325 -23.41 -13.94 17.52
CA MET A 325 -23.77 -13.03 18.62
C MET A 325 -25.23 -13.18 19.10
N PRO A 326 -26.26 -13.24 18.22
CA PRO A 326 -27.65 -13.31 18.65
C PRO A 326 -28.04 -14.63 19.31
N PRO A 327 -29.04 -14.63 20.21
CA PRO A 327 -29.68 -15.87 20.65
C PRO A 327 -30.50 -16.50 19.51
N ALA A 328 -30.67 -17.82 19.54
CA ALA A 328 -31.41 -18.56 18.51
C ALA A 328 -32.88 -18.11 18.37
N ALA A 329 -33.50 -17.59 19.42
CA ALA A 329 -34.88 -17.06 19.40
C ALA A 329 -35.06 -15.88 18.43
N ASN A 330 -33.98 -15.17 18.08
CA ASN A 330 -34.04 -14.00 17.20
C ASN A 330 -34.01 -14.38 15.71
N SER A 331 -34.00 -15.68 15.38
CA SER A 331 -33.96 -16.17 13.99
C SER A 331 -35.13 -15.69 13.12
N ALA A 332 -36.22 -15.20 13.72
CA ALA A 332 -37.35 -14.60 13.02
C ALA A 332 -36.96 -13.42 12.10
N ALA A 333 -35.83 -12.75 12.37
CA ALA A 333 -35.29 -11.71 11.50
C ALA A 333 -35.06 -12.20 10.06
N TRP A 334 -34.67 -13.46 9.89
CA TRP A 334 -34.33 -14.04 8.59
C TRP A 334 -35.52 -14.20 7.65
N ALA A 335 -36.75 -14.15 8.16
CA ALA A 335 -37.95 -14.09 7.32
C ALA A 335 -37.94 -12.85 6.38
N GLN A 336 -37.19 -11.81 6.74
CA GLN A 336 -37.07 -10.60 5.93
C GLN A 336 -36.13 -10.78 4.72
N LEU A 337 -35.24 -11.77 4.73
CA LEU A 337 -34.31 -11.99 3.63
C LEU A 337 -35.02 -12.41 2.35
N THR A 338 -36.01 -13.29 2.48
CA THR A 338 -36.78 -13.87 1.35
C THR A 338 -38.11 -13.15 1.10
N ASP A 339 -38.50 -12.21 1.96
CA ASP A 339 -39.68 -11.38 1.78
C ASP A 339 -39.50 -10.39 0.60
N PRO A 340 -40.39 -10.38 -0.41
CA PRO A 340 -40.35 -9.45 -1.55
C PRO A 340 -40.47 -7.97 -1.18
N GLN A 341 -40.93 -7.64 0.02
CA GLN A 341 -40.92 -6.27 0.56
C GLN A 341 -39.81 -6.06 1.60
N GLY A 342 -39.12 -7.14 1.99
CA GLY A 342 -37.93 -7.13 2.82
C GLY A 342 -36.71 -6.90 1.93
N PHE A 343 -35.80 -7.89 1.88
CA PHE A 343 -34.52 -7.77 1.17
C PHE A 343 -34.48 -8.53 -0.17
N ALA A 344 -35.51 -9.32 -0.49
CA ALA A 344 -35.47 -10.17 -1.68
C ALA A 344 -35.52 -9.35 -2.97
N ALA A 345 -34.54 -9.58 -3.84
CA ALA A 345 -34.46 -9.01 -5.18
C ALA A 345 -33.74 -9.96 -6.15
N ALA A 346 -33.81 -9.65 -7.45
CA ALA A 346 -33.30 -10.52 -8.51
C ALA A 346 -31.76 -10.59 -8.55
N TYR A 347 -31.08 -9.48 -8.23
CA TYR A 347 -29.62 -9.35 -8.32
C TYR A 347 -28.98 -9.13 -6.94
N GLY A 348 -29.26 -10.03 -6.01
CA GLY A 348 -28.74 -10.03 -4.64
C GLY A 348 -29.68 -9.35 -3.65
N PRO A 349 -29.48 -9.55 -2.33
CA PRO A 349 -30.28 -8.86 -1.35
C PRO A 349 -30.01 -7.35 -1.40
N THR A 350 -31.05 -6.55 -1.16
CA THR A 350 -30.94 -5.09 -1.06
C THR A 350 -30.22 -4.69 0.25
N THR A 351 -29.57 -3.52 0.29
CA THR A 351 -28.97 -3.03 1.56
C THR A 351 -29.98 -2.44 2.54
N ALA A 352 -31.16 -2.04 2.07
CA ALA A 352 -32.29 -1.60 2.88
C ALA A 352 -33.57 -2.33 2.46
N GLU A 353 -34.52 -2.50 3.38
CA GLU A 353 -35.79 -3.15 3.05
C GLU A 353 -36.58 -2.35 2.01
N ARG A 354 -37.21 -3.06 1.07
CA ARG A 354 -37.91 -2.45 -0.07
C ARG A 354 -39.12 -1.61 0.32
N ARG A 355 -39.72 -1.90 1.48
CA ARG A 355 -40.83 -1.12 2.06
C ARG A 355 -40.40 0.18 2.73
N SER A 356 -39.11 0.44 2.87
CA SER A 356 -38.60 1.69 3.42
C SER A 356 -38.98 2.88 2.51
N PRO A 357 -39.42 4.03 3.06
CA PRO A 357 -39.59 5.25 2.26
C PRO A 357 -38.26 5.78 1.69
N TRP A 358 -37.13 5.29 2.18
CA TRP A 358 -35.78 5.66 1.71
C TRP A 358 -35.21 4.69 0.69
N PHE A 359 -35.93 3.60 0.37
CA PHE A 359 -35.48 2.59 -0.58
C PHE A 359 -35.13 3.23 -1.93
N MET A 360 -33.89 3.03 -2.38
CA MET A 360 -33.36 3.55 -3.66
C MET A 360 -33.42 5.09 -3.82
N ARG A 361 -33.66 5.85 -2.74
CA ARG A 361 -33.68 7.31 -2.80
C ARG A 361 -32.35 7.84 -3.33
N ASP A 362 -32.40 8.66 -4.38
CA ASP A 362 -31.22 9.27 -5.04
C ASP A 362 -30.16 8.27 -5.55
N ALA A 363 -30.46 6.97 -5.59
CA ALA A 363 -29.50 5.92 -5.97
C ALA A 363 -28.96 6.07 -7.39
N LEU A 364 -29.73 6.72 -8.28
CA LEU A 364 -29.36 7.02 -9.67
C LEU A 364 -28.69 8.39 -9.84
N ASN A 365 -28.63 9.21 -8.79
CA ASN A 365 -28.10 10.58 -8.82
C ASN A 365 -26.65 10.61 -8.29
N GLY A 366 -25.76 9.83 -8.91
CA GLY A 366 -24.36 9.71 -8.52
C GLY A 366 -24.06 8.58 -7.53
N CYS A 367 -22.77 8.36 -7.27
CA CYS A 367 -22.24 7.39 -6.30
C CYS A 367 -22.09 8.03 -4.91
N CYS A 368 -22.14 7.29 -3.80
CA CYS A 368 -22.29 5.84 -3.69
C CYS A 368 -23.37 5.46 -2.67
N ARG A 369 -24.64 5.23 -3.07
CA ARG A 369 -25.75 5.10 -2.09
C ARG A 369 -25.95 3.67 -1.57
N TRP A 370 -26.17 3.56 -0.25
CA TRP A 370 -26.36 2.30 0.48
C TRP A 370 -27.77 2.08 1.03
N ASN A 371 -28.78 2.76 0.47
CA ASN A 371 -30.18 2.71 0.89
C ASN A 371 -31.08 1.82 0.03
N GLY A 372 -30.55 0.78 -0.63
CA GLY A 372 -31.37 -0.05 -1.52
C GLY A 372 -30.56 -0.90 -2.51
N PRO A 373 -29.57 -0.33 -3.23
CA PRO A 373 -28.76 -1.10 -4.17
C PRO A 373 -28.18 -2.37 -3.55
N SER A 374 -27.97 -3.41 -4.36
CA SER A 374 -27.25 -4.58 -3.87
C SER A 374 -25.76 -4.31 -3.89
N TRP A 375 -25.12 -4.41 -2.73
CA TRP A 375 -23.68 -4.26 -2.57
C TRP A 375 -23.04 -5.63 -2.32
N PRO A 376 -22.02 -6.03 -3.11
CA PRO A 376 -21.24 -7.24 -2.87
C PRO A 376 -20.72 -7.36 -1.43
N PHE A 377 -20.30 -6.25 -0.83
CA PHE A 377 -19.86 -6.16 0.57
C PHE A 377 -20.95 -6.66 1.55
N ALA A 378 -22.14 -6.06 1.52
CA ALA A 378 -23.24 -6.43 2.42
C ALA A 378 -23.80 -7.84 2.11
N THR A 379 -23.84 -8.21 0.84
CA THR A 379 -24.25 -9.55 0.40
C THR A 379 -23.34 -10.63 0.97
N SER A 380 -22.02 -10.38 0.94
CA SER A 380 -21.01 -11.26 1.55
C SER A 380 -21.25 -11.48 3.04
N GLN A 381 -21.45 -10.39 3.78
CA GLN A 381 -21.72 -10.45 5.22
C GLN A 381 -23.01 -11.22 5.52
N THR A 382 -24.05 -10.97 4.73
CA THR A 382 -25.35 -11.65 4.86
C THR A 382 -25.23 -13.15 4.58
N LEU A 383 -24.48 -13.55 3.54
CA LEU A 383 -24.25 -14.96 3.22
C LEU A 383 -23.43 -15.69 4.28
N THR A 384 -22.38 -15.06 4.83
CA THR A 384 -21.62 -15.67 5.93
C THR A 384 -22.49 -15.83 7.18
N ALA A 385 -23.26 -14.79 7.53
CA ALA A 385 -24.22 -14.84 8.63
C ALA A 385 -25.31 -15.91 8.44
N LEU A 386 -25.82 -16.07 7.21
CA LEU A 386 -26.81 -17.09 6.88
C LEU A 386 -26.22 -18.50 6.98
N ALA A 387 -25.00 -18.71 6.51
CA ALA A 387 -24.30 -19.99 6.66
C ALA A 387 -24.13 -20.35 8.15
N ASN A 388 -23.74 -19.39 8.99
CA ASN A 388 -23.64 -19.62 10.43
C ASN A 388 -24.99 -19.97 11.06
N LEU A 389 -26.08 -19.28 10.69
CA LEU A 389 -27.43 -19.64 11.14
C LEU A 389 -27.78 -21.07 10.76
N LEU A 390 -27.61 -21.44 9.50
CA LEU A 390 -28.10 -22.73 9.00
C LEU A 390 -27.26 -23.91 9.50
N ILE A 391 -25.97 -23.70 9.77
CA ILE A 391 -25.03 -24.77 10.16
C ILE A 391 -24.85 -24.84 11.67
N ASP A 392 -24.74 -23.69 12.35
CA ASP A 392 -24.26 -23.63 13.75
C ASP A 392 -25.39 -23.35 14.76
N TYR A 393 -26.57 -22.91 14.32
CA TYR A 393 -27.74 -22.67 15.18
C TYR A 393 -28.74 -23.84 15.14
N PRO A 394 -29.63 -23.95 16.15
CA PRO A 394 -30.77 -24.86 16.08
C PRO A 394 -31.62 -24.58 14.83
N ALA A 395 -32.19 -25.65 14.27
CA ALA A 395 -33.08 -25.55 13.11
C ALA A 395 -34.24 -24.57 13.36
N GLN A 396 -34.60 -23.82 12.33
CA GLN A 396 -35.63 -22.78 12.34
C GLN A 396 -36.41 -22.81 11.02
N SER A 397 -37.57 -22.12 10.95
CA SER A 397 -38.55 -22.25 9.86
C SER A 397 -38.66 -21.05 8.92
N TYR A 398 -37.74 -20.08 9.01
CA TYR A 398 -37.77 -18.81 8.30
C TYR A 398 -36.96 -18.83 7.00
N VAL A 399 -35.82 -19.52 7.01
CA VAL A 399 -34.95 -19.73 5.85
C VAL A 399 -34.31 -21.12 5.90
N ASP A 400 -33.93 -21.67 4.77
CA ASP A 400 -33.25 -22.97 4.70
C ASP A 400 -32.05 -22.97 3.73
N ARG A 401 -31.53 -24.16 3.43
CA ARG A 401 -30.39 -24.34 2.51
C ARG A 401 -30.73 -24.00 1.05
N ASP A 402 -31.99 -24.13 0.64
CA ASP A 402 -32.42 -23.76 -0.71
C ASP A 402 -32.43 -22.24 -0.83
N ASP A 403 -32.83 -21.52 0.24
CA ASP A 403 -32.71 -20.06 0.31
C ASP A 403 -31.24 -19.61 0.27
N TYR A 404 -30.34 -20.29 0.99
CA TYR A 404 -28.91 -20.01 0.90
C TYR A 404 -28.37 -20.13 -0.53
N LEU A 405 -28.71 -21.23 -1.21
CA LEU A 405 -28.33 -21.43 -2.61
C LEU A 405 -28.94 -20.35 -3.51
N ALA A 406 -30.21 -19.98 -3.30
CA ALA A 406 -30.87 -18.96 -4.09
C ALA A 406 -30.18 -17.59 -3.97
N VAL A 407 -29.82 -17.17 -2.75
CA VAL A 407 -29.10 -15.91 -2.51
C VAL A 407 -27.70 -15.95 -3.09
N LEU A 408 -26.94 -17.04 -2.89
CA LEU A 408 -25.59 -17.20 -3.46
C LEU A 408 -25.61 -17.21 -4.98
N ARG A 409 -26.58 -17.90 -5.60
CA ARG A 409 -26.77 -17.91 -7.05
C ARG A 409 -27.17 -16.53 -7.58
N GLY A 410 -28.07 -15.83 -6.88
CA GLY A 410 -28.41 -14.44 -7.18
C GLY A 410 -27.17 -13.54 -7.17
N TYR A 411 -26.31 -13.69 -6.17
CA TYR A 411 -25.05 -12.95 -6.08
C TYR A 411 -24.04 -13.33 -7.18
N ALA A 412 -24.00 -14.59 -7.62
CA ALA A 412 -23.22 -14.98 -8.79
C ALA A 412 -23.72 -14.29 -10.07
N LEU A 413 -25.03 -14.13 -10.23
CA LEU A 413 -25.65 -13.42 -11.36
C LEU A 413 -25.47 -11.90 -11.31
N THR A 414 -25.44 -11.30 -10.11
CA THR A 414 -25.04 -9.89 -9.92
C THR A 414 -23.66 -9.62 -10.50
N GLN A 415 -22.76 -10.61 -10.44
CA GLN A 415 -21.39 -10.49 -10.90
C GLN A 415 -21.25 -10.76 -12.40
N ARG A 416 -22.08 -10.08 -13.20
CA ARG A 416 -22.07 -10.14 -14.66
C ARG A 416 -22.09 -8.75 -15.29
N LYS A 417 -21.49 -8.62 -16.47
CA LYS A 417 -21.65 -7.48 -17.38
C LYS A 417 -21.63 -8.02 -18.80
N ASN A 418 -22.70 -7.78 -19.55
CA ASN A 418 -22.91 -8.35 -20.89
C ASN A 418 -22.87 -9.90 -20.92
N GLY A 419 -23.31 -10.55 -19.84
CA GLY A 419 -23.31 -12.01 -19.72
C GLY A 419 -21.99 -12.63 -19.27
N GLU A 420 -20.91 -11.86 -19.20
CA GLU A 420 -19.59 -12.33 -18.74
C GLU A 420 -19.34 -11.98 -17.27
N PRO A 421 -18.55 -12.78 -16.52
CA PRO A 421 -18.15 -12.46 -15.16
C PRO A 421 -17.53 -11.06 -15.02
N TYR A 422 -18.08 -10.26 -14.11
CA TYR A 422 -17.66 -8.88 -13.85
C TYR A 422 -18.14 -8.42 -12.47
N VAL A 423 -17.29 -7.77 -11.67
CA VAL A 423 -17.68 -7.14 -10.40
C VAL A 423 -17.30 -5.66 -10.42
N ALA A 424 -18.24 -4.83 -9.99
CA ALA A 424 -18.04 -3.41 -9.68
C ALA A 424 -18.62 -3.09 -8.29
N GLU A 425 -18.89 -1.82 -7.99
CA GLU A 425 -19.18 -1.39 -6.62
C GLU A 425 -20.59 -1.76 -6.15
N ALA A 426 -21.64 -1.39 -6.90
CA ALA A 426 -23.03 -1.70 -6.55
C ALA A 426 -23.91 -1.98 -7.76
N HIS A 427 -24.89 -2.88 -7.59
CA HIS A 427 -25.78 -3.33 -8.64
C HIS A 427 -27.23 -2.92 -8.39
N HIS A 428 -27.98 -2.64 -9.46
CA HIS A 428 -29.41 -2.38 -9.34
C HIS A 428 -30.13 -3.66 -8.88
N PRO A 429 -31.02 -3.62 -7.88
CA PRO A 429 -31.57 -4.85 -7.30
C PRO A 429 -32.51 -5.61 -8.24
N ASP A 430 -33.18 -4.89 -9.16
CA ASP A 430 -34.18 -5.48 -10.09
C ASP A 430 -33.74 -5.46 -11.57
N GLU A 431 -32.71 -4.70 -11.95
CA GLU A 431 -32.29 -4.52 -13.34
C GLU A 431 -30.90 -5.12 -13.51
N ASN A 432 -30.62 -5.79 -14.64
CA ASN A 432 -29.32 -6.38 -14.91
C ASN A 432 -28.27 -5.31 -15.32
N ARG A 433 -27.90 -4.43 -14.38
CA ARG A 433 -26.85 -3.44 -14.58
C ARG A 433 -26.21 -2.98 -13.27
N TRP A 434 -24.92 -2.69 -13.37
CA TRP A 434 -24.18 -1.96 -12.34
C TRP A 434 -24.60 -0.49 -12.28
N LEU A 435 -24.66 0.08 -11.07
CA LEU A 435 -24.96 1.49 -10.82
C LEU A 435 -23.68 2.32 -10.71
N TYR A 436 -22.71 1.81 -9.97
CA TYR A 436 -21.47 2.48 -9.63
C TYR A 436 -20.33 1.71 -10.30
N ASP A 437 -20.07 2.09 -11.55
CA ASP A 437 -19.20 1.38 -12.50
C ASP A 437 -18.38 2.39 -13.30
N GLY A 438 -17.48 3.07 -12.60
CA GLY A 438 -16.58 4.07 -13.17
C GLY A 438 -15.44 3.42 -13.94
N LYS A 439 -15.22 3.87 -15.18
CA LYS A 439 -14.14 3.36 -16.03
C LYS A 439 -12.75 3.64 -15.44
N GLY A 440 -11.91 2.62 -15.33
CA GLY A 440 -10.56 2.70 -14.75
C GLY A 440 -10.57 2.84 -13.23
N HIS A 441 -11.67 2.49 -12.60
CA HIS A 441 -11.89 2.62 -11.17
C HIS A 441 -12.58 1.39 -10.60
N SER A 442 -13.79 1.05 -11.08
CA SER A 442 -14.64 0.03 -10.47
C SER A 442 -14.42 -1.38 -11.04
N GLU A 443 -13.63 -1.55 -12.10
CA GLU A 443 -13.36 -2.86 -12.69
C GLU A 443 -12.66 -3.80 -11.71
N ASP A 444 -13.16 -5.04 -11.60
CA ASP A 444 -12.60 -6.10 -10.76
C ASP A 444 -12.48 -5.70 -9.28
N TYR A 445 -13.41 -4.87 -8.80
CA TYR A 445 -13.44 -4.31 -7.45
C TYR A 445 -13.43 -5.39 -6.34
N ASN A 446 -12.42 -5.33 -5.48
CA ASN A 446 -12.18 -6.31 -4.43
C ASN A 446 -12.68 -5.78 -3.09
N HIS A 447 -14.00 -5.74 -2.90
CA HIS A 447 -14.63 -5.21 -1.67
C HIS A 447 -15.62 -6.21 -1.05
N SER A 448 -15.39 -7.52 -1.25
CA SER A 448 -16.35 -8.57 -0.88
C SER A 448 -15.72 -9.96 -0.83
N THR A 449 -16.39 -10.94 -0.23
CA THR A 449 -16.06 -12.37 -0.35
C THR A 449 -17.01 -13.05 -1.34
N PHE A 450 -16.60 -14.13 -1.98
CA PHE A 450 -17.50 -15.03 -2.70
C PHE A 450 -17.00 -16.47 -2.58
N ASN A 451 -15.70 -16.69 -2.79
CA ASN A 451 -15.10 -18.01 -2.70
C ASN A 451 -15.16 -18.57 -1.28
N ASP A 452 -15.05 -17.71 -0.26
CA ASP A 452 -15.29 -18.11 1.12
C ASP A 452 -16.73 -18.57 1.37
N ASN A 453 -17.72 -17.91 0.75
CA ASN A 453 -19.12 -18.30 0.86
C ASN A 453 -19.35 -19.66 0.17
N VAL A 454 -18.71 -19.93 -0.96
CA VAL A 454 -18.75 -21.24 -1.61
C VAL A 454 -18.09 -22.32 -0.74
N LEU A 455 -16.86 -22.12 -0.28
CA LEU A 455 -16.09 -23.15 0.44
C LEU A 455 -16.63 -23.41 1.85
N SER A 456 -16.84 -22.35 2.64
CA SER A 456 -17.21 -22.46 4.05
C SER A 456 -18.71 -22.49 4.31
N GLY A 457 -19.51 -21.98 3.36
CA GLY A 457 -20.97 -21.98 3.40
C GLY A 457 -21.56 -23.10 2.56
N LEU A 458 -21.58 -22.96 1.23
CA LEU A 458 -22.22 -23.91 0.32
C LEU A 458 -21.69 -25.34 0.47
N LEU A 459 -20.37 -25.52 0.37
CA LEU A 459 -19.70 -26.81 0.51
C LEU A 459 -19.45 -27.17 1.98
N GLY A 460 -19.66 -26.21 2.88
CA GLY A 460 -19.70 -26.43 4.33
C GLY A 460 -18.37 -26.88 4.93
N ILE A 461 -17.22 -26.51 4.36
CA ILE A 461 -15.90 -26.79 4.95
C ILE A 461 -15.67 -25.76 6.07
N ARG A 462 -16.05 -26.12 7.30
CA ARG A 462 -16.03 -25.24 8.48
C ARG A 462 -14.68 -25.30 9.19
N PRO A 463 -13.85 -24.24 9.12
CA PRO A 463 -12.55 -24.22 9.77
C PRO A 463 -12.66 -24.18 11.30
N GLN A 464 -11.70 -24.76 12.01
CA GLN A 464 -11.66 -24.71 13.47
C GLN A 464 -10.22 -24.44 13.95
N LEU A 465 -10.10 -23.67 15.02
CA LEU A 465 -8.85 -23.63 15.77
C LEU A 465 -8.65 -24.98 16.48
N GLY A 466 -7.53 -25.64 16.23
CA GLY A 466 -7.24 -26.98 16.72
C GLY A 466 -6.82 -27.90 15.58
N ASN A 467 -7.21 -29.17 15.67
CA ASN A 467 -6.79 -30.24 14.74
C ASN A 467 -8.01 -30.95 14.13
N ALA A 468 -9.06 -30.21 13.79
CA ALA A 468 -10.28 -30.79 13.25
C ALA A 468 -10.91 -29.88 12.21
N VAL A 469 -11.58 -30.49 11.24
CA VAL A 469 -12.46 -29.81 10.26
C VAL A 469 -13.88 -30.36 10.42
N SER A 470 -14.89 -29.50 10.33
CA SER A 470 -16.28 -29.94 10.17
C SER A 470 -16.70 -29.76 8.72
N ILE A 471 -17.43 -30.72 8.18
CA ILE A 471 -18.00 -30.68 6.82
C ILE A 471 -19.51 -30.77 6.98
N ALA A 472 -20.21 -29.68 6.69
CA ALA A 472 -21.67 -29.54 6.83
C ALA A 472 -22.25 -28.81 5.61
N PRO A 473 -22.38 -29.49 4.45
CA PRO A 473 -22.76 -28.85 3.21
C PRO A 473 -24.19 -28.29 3.24
N LEU A 474 -24.39 -27.10 2.68
CA LEU A 474 -25.69 -26.48 2.44
C LEU A 474 -26.21 -26.71 1.02
N VAL A 475 -25.73 -27.76 0.34
CA VAL A 475 -26.22 -28.11 -1.00
C VAL A 475 -27.64 -28.71 -0.91
N PRO A 476 -28.52 -28.42 -1.88
CA PRO A 476 -29.88 -28.95 -1.90
C PRO A 476 -29.89 -30.44 -2.25
N ASP A 477 -30.95 -31.15 -1.88
CA ASP A 477 -31.11 -32.58 -2.22
C ASP A 477 -31.20 -32.84 -3.72
N SER A 478 -31.43 -31.81 -4.54
CA SER A 478 -31.44 -31.91 -6.00
C SER A 478 -30.04 -32.08 -6.59
N TRP A 479 -28.97 -31.70 -5.88
CA TRP A 479 -27.61 -31.83 -6.38
C TRP A 479 -27.13 -33.29 -6.36
N SER A 480 -26.72 -33.79 -7.52
CA SER A 480 -26.19 -35.16 -7.66
C SER A 480 -24.70 -35.25 -7.32
N HIS A 481 -23.96 -34.15 -7.42
CA HIS A 481 -22.52 -34.14 -7.21
C HIS A 481 -22.01 -32.76 -6.79
N PHE A 482 -20.83 -32.73 -6.16
CA PHE A 482 -19.92 -31.58 -6.10
C PHE A 482 -18.52 -32.08 -5.71
N ALA A 483 -17.50 -31.27 -5.96
CA ALA A 483 -16.16 -31.51 -5.42
C ALA A 483 -15.48 -30.19 -5.04
N ALA A 484 -14.72 -30.21 -3.95
CA ALA A 484 -13.65 -29.28 -3.64
C ALA A 484 -12.35 -30.08 -3.49
N GLU A 485 -11.42 -29.89 -4.41
CA GLU A 485 -10.17 -30.63 -4.54
C GLU A 485 -8.98 -29.80 -4.05
N ASN A 486 -8.11 -30.45 -3.27
CA ASN A 486 -6.85 -29.92 -2.75
C ASN A 486 -6.97 -28.57 -2.02
N VAL A 487 -8.01 -28.43 -1.19
CA VAL A 487 -8.15 -27.31 -0.26
C VAL A 487 -6.97 -27.34 0.73
N PRO A 488 -6.12 -26.29 0.80
CA PRO A 488 -5.03 -26.25 1.78
C PRO A 488 -5.63 -26.08 3.19
N TYR A 489 -5.44 -27.08 4.05
CA TYR A 489 -6.00 -27.09 5.39
C TYR A 489 -5.02 -27.67 6.41
N HIS A 490 -4.59 -26.88 7.39
CA HIS A 490 -3.61 -27.24 8.43
C HIS A 490 -2.34 -27.90 7.87
N GLY A 491 -1.86 -27.42 6.71
CA GLY A 491 -0.67 -27.95 6.02
C GLY A 491 -0.91 -29.23 5.20
N HIS A 492 -2.16 -29.69 5.08
CA HIS A 492 -2.57 -30.83 4.26
C HIS A 492 -3.38 -30.39 3.02
N ASN A 493 -3.54 -31.30 2.06
CA ASN A 493 -4.51 -31.16 0.98
C ASN A 493 -5.79 -31.92 1.32
N LEU A 494 -6.86 -31.19 1.64
CA LEU A 494 -8.19 -31.73 1.90
C LEU A 494 -9.00 -31.76 0.61
N THR A 495 -9.60 -32.91 0.29
CA THR A 495 -10.55 -33.03 -0.82
C THR A 495 -11.88 -33.55 -0.31
N VAL A 496 -12.96 -32.83 -0.59
CA VAL A 496 -14.33 -33.17 -0.21
C VAL A 496 -15.14 -33.37 -1.49
N LEU A 497 -15.73 -34.55 -1.66
CA LEU A 497 -16.46 -34.91 -2.87
C LEU A 497 -17.76 -35.60 -2.51
N TRP A 498 -18.85 -35.14 -3.11
CA TRP A 498 -20.16 -35.76 -3.08
C TRP A 498 -20.46 -36.30 -4.47
N ASP A 499 -20.85 -37.57 -4.55
CA ASP A 499 -21.33 -38.20 -5.78
C ASP A 499 -22.45 -39.17 -5.41
N ARG A 500 -23.69 -38.86 -5.75
CA ARG A 500 -24.86 -39.60 -5.28
C ARG A 500 -24.81 -41.07 -5.67
N ASP A 501 -24.39 -41.36 -6.90
CA ASP A 501 -24.34 -42.72 -7.45
C ASP A 501 -22.92 -43.18 -7.79
N GLY A 502 -21.93 -42.30 -7.70
CA GLY A 502 -20.51 -42.60 -7.96
C GLY A 502 -20.10 -42.50 -9.43
N SER A 503 -21.02 -42.10 -10.31
CA SER A 503 -20.79 -42.07 -11.77
C SER A 503 -20.08 -40.81 -12.25
N ARG A 504 -20.18 -39.68 -11.53
CA ARG A 504 -19.60 -38.39 -11.94
C ARG A 504 -18.08 -38.43 -11.91
N TYR A 505 -17.50 -38.93 -10.81
CA TYR A 505 -16.05 -38.90 -10.59
C TYR A 505 -15.40 -40.29 -10.58
N GLY A 506 -16.19 -41.37 -10.59
CA GLY A 506 -15.67 -42.74 -10.54
C GLY A 506 -14.93 -43.08 -9.25
N LYS A 507 -15.24 -42.39 -8.14
CA LYS A 507 -14.64 -42.61 -6.81
C LYS A 507 -15.58 -43.30 -5.82
N GLY A 508 -16.72 -43.77 -6.31
CA GLY A 508 -17.78 -44.45 -5.56
C GLY A 508 -18.81 -43.48 -5.00
N ALA A 509 -20.01 -44.00 -4.70
CA ALA A 509 -21.13 -43.21 -4.20
C ALA A 509 -20.89 -42.64 -2.79
N GLY A 510 -21.65 -41.60 -2.45
CA GLY A 510 -21.69 -40.94 -1.16
C GLY A 510 -20.80 -39.70 -1.03
N LEU A 511 -20.77 -39.12 0.17
CA LEU A 511 -19.79 -38.11 0.57
C LEU A 511 -18.50 -38.81 0.94
N ARG A 512 -17.39 -38.33 0.38
CA ARG A 512 -16.06 -38.90 0.56
C ARG A 512 -15.04 -37.80 0.81
N VAL A 513 -14.10 -38.08 1.69
CA VAL A 513 -13.07 -37.11 2.07
C VAL A 513 -11.69 -37.75 1.98
N TRP A 514 -10.76 -37.04 1.35
CA TRP A 514 -9.35 -37.41 1.27
C TRP A 514 -8.50 -36.39 1.99
N LEU A 515 -7.43 -36.89 2.59
CA LEU A 515 -6.34 -36.09 3.12
C LEU A 515 -5.04 -36.52 2.44
N ASP A 516 -4.36 -35.58 1.79
CA ASP A 516 -3.11 -35.82 1.05
C ASP A 516 -3.21 -36.96 0.02
N GLY A 517 -4.34 -37.04 -0.69
CA GLY A 517 -4.60 -38.10 -1.68
C GLY A 517 -5.06 -39.44 -1.09
N ARG A 518 -5.12 -39.58 0.24
CA ARG A 518 -5.60 -40.80 0.91
C ARG A 518 -7.04 -40.64 1.37
N LEU A 519 -7.92 -41.59 1.01
CA LEU A 519 -9.31 -41.61 1.48
C LEU A 519 -9.32 -41.80 3.00
N THR A 520 -9.97 -40.88 3.73
CA THR A 520 -10.05 -40.88 5.19
C THR A 520 -11.48 -41.03 5.71
N HIS A 521 -12.50 -40.67 4.92
CA HIS A 521 -13.89 -40.76 5.33
C HIS A 521 -14.82 -41.10 4.16
N THR A 522 -15.90 -41.84 4.45
CA THR A 522 -16.99 -42.14 3.52
C THR A 522 -18.32 -42.19 4.26
N GLN A 523 -19.38 -41.64 3.68
CA GLN A 523 -20.75 -41.78 4.20
C GLN A 523 -21.77 -41.70 3.07
N ALA A 524 -22.96 -42.29 3.26
CA ALA A 524 -23.96 -42.42 2.20
C ALA A 524 -24.64 -41.10 1.81
N GLY A 525 -24.83 -40.18 2.76
CA GLY A 525 -25.53 -38.90 2.54
C GLY A 525 -24.70 -37.69 2.96
N LEU A 526 -25.34 -36.54 3.09
CA LEU A 526 -24.69 -35.25 3.38
C LEU A 526 -24.88 -34.77 4.83
N ALA A 527 -25.14 -35.69 5.75
CA ALA A 527 -25.20 -35.33 7.18
C ALA A 527 -23.86 -34.73 7.64
N PRO A 528 -23.86 -33.73 8.54
CA PRO A 528 -22.63 -33.12 9.04
C PRO A 528 -21.65 -34.15 9.62
N VAL A 529 -20.37 -33.99 9.30
CA VAL A 529 -19.29 -34.83 9.84
C VAL A 529 -18.15 -33.97 10.36
N ARG A 530 -17.54 -34.40 11.47
CA ARG A 530 -16.32 -33.80 12.01
C ARG A 530 -15.17 -34.79 11.89
N LEU A 531 -14.07 -34.33 11.29
CA LEU A 531 -12.88 -35.14 11.03
C LEU A 531 -11.69 -34.56 11.79
N THR A 532 -10.86 -35.43 12.37
CA THR A 532 -9.58 -35.04 12.95
C THR A 532 -8.52 -34.91 11.86
N ILE A 533 -7.83 -33.78 11.84
CA ILE A 533 -6.69 -33.50 10.97
C ILE A 533 -5.41 -33.78 11.77
N PRO A 534 -4.54 -34.70 11.31
CA PRO A 534 -3.24 -34.92 11.92
C PRO A 534 -2.44 -33.61 12.02
N ALA A 535 -1.66 -33.47 13.10
CA ALA A 535 -0.77 -32.33 13.21
C ALA A 535 0.32 -32.40 12.12
N ARG A 536 0.50 -31.31 11.38
CA ARG A 536 1.56 -31.16 10.41
C ARG A 536 2.13 -29.76 10.51
N THR A 537 3.45 -29.67 10.47
CA THR A 537 4.12 -28.38 10.35
C THR A 537 3.90 -27.87 8.94
N SER A 538 3.31 -26.68 8.81
CA SER A 538 3.18 -26.01 7.52
C SER A 538 4.54 -25.91 6.85
N ALA A 539 4.59 -26.15 5.54
CA ALA A 539 5.82 -25.97 4.79
C ALA A 539 6.27 -24.51 4.91
N ASP A 540 7.54 -24.32 5.23
CA ASP A 540 8.14 -23.00 5.33
C ASP A 540 8.31 -22.44 3.92
N VAL A 541 7.67 -21.30 3.62
CA VAL A 541 7.77 -20.66 2.32
C VAL A 541 8.88 -19.62 2.42
N PRO A 542 9.87 -19.61 1.50
CA PRO A 542 11.00 -18.71 1.60
C PRO A 542 10.54 -17.25 1.54
N GLU A 543 11.08 -16.45 2.45
CA GLU A 543 10.98 -14.99 2.39
C GLU A 543 11.70 -14.51 1.12
N LEU A 544 11.01 -13.67 0.35
CA LEU A 544 11.53 -13.11 -0.89
C LEU A 544 11.27 -11.61 -0.91
N VAL A 545 12.25 -10.87 -1.43
CA VAL A 545 12.16 -9.43 -1.62
C VAL A 545 12.34 -9.11 -3.08
N ASP A 546 11.41 -8.34 -3.65
CA ASP A 546 11.59 -7.68 -4.94
C ASP A 546 12.27 -6.33 -4.74
N ASP A 547 13.50 -6.20 -5.24
CA ASP A 547 14.26 -4.95 -5.18
C ASP A 547 13.82 -3.92 -6.25
N PHE A 548 12.98 -4.31 -7.22
CA PHE A 548 12.49 -3.41 -8.28
C PHE A 548 11.16 -2.73 -7.93
N ALA A 549 10.41 -3.25 -6.96
CA ALA A 549 9.11 -2.69 -6.59
C ALA A 549 9.22 -1.21 -6.15
N ASN A 550 8.47 -0.34 -6.82
CA ASN A 550 8.26 1.06 -6.44
C ASN A 550 6.81 1.49 -6.69
N VAL A 551 5.96 1.20 -5.72
CA VAL A 551 4.53 1.53 -5.76
C VAL A 551 4.26 3.03 -5.74
N SER A 552 5.01 3.79 -4.94
CA SER A 552 4.78 5.22 -4.78
C SER A 552 5.21 6.03 -5.99
N ARG A 553 6.00 5.43 -6.90
CA ARG A 553 6.64 6.09 -8.04
C ARG A 553 7.52 7.28 -7.63
N THR A 554 7.99 7.24 -6.38
CA THR A 554 8.89 8.24 -5.80
C THR A 554 10.19 7.57 -5.36
N GLY A 555 11.29 8.32 -5.35
CA GLY A 555 12.59 7.77 -4.97
C GLY A 555 13.06 6.63 -5.87
N PHE A 556 13.82 5.71 -5.29
CA PHE A 556 14.42 4.56 -5.99
C PHE A 556 13.75 3.25 -5.56
N PRO A 557 13.69 2.24 -6.43
CA PRO A 557 14.20 2.24 -7.82
C PRO A 557 13.36 3.12 -8.76
N THR A 558 13.96 3.61 -9.84
CA THR A 558 13.24 4.35 -10.91
C THR A 558 13.17 3.50 -12.18
N ALA A 559 12.15 3.72 -13.02
CA ALA A 559 12.04 3.07 -14.31
C ALA A 559 12.06 4.08 -15.47
N ARG A 560 12.72 3.73 -16.56
CA ARG A 560 12.84 4.56 -17.79
C ARG A 560 12.79 3.67 -19.02
N ALA A 561 12.46 4.22 -20.18
CA ALA A 561 12.47 3.47 -21.43
C ALA A 561 12.95 4.35 -22.60
N SER A 562 13.39 3.73 -23.68
CA SER A 562 13.72 4.41 -24.95
C SER A 562 12.53 5.08 -25.62
N HIS A 563 11.34 4.49 -25.43
CA HIS A 563 10.04 5.01 -25.86
C HIS A 563 8.97 4.52 -24.89
N SER A 564 7.88 5.27 -24.74
CA SER A 564 6.72 4.83 -23.97
C SER A 564 5.46 5.40 -24.59
N TYR A 565 4.42 4.58 -24.71
CA TYR A 565 3.09 5.10 -24.95
C TYR A 565 2.66 5.96 -23.74
N SER A 566 2.01 7.10 -23.98
CA SER A 566 1.75 8.10 -22.95
C SER A 566 0.89 7.58 -21.78
N ALA A 567 0.03 6.60 -22.01
CA ALA A 567 -0.79 5.98 -20.97
C ALA A 567 -0.11 4.80 -20.23
N ASP A 568 1.01 4.31 -20.76
CA ASP A 568 1.72 3.12 -20.29
C ASP A 568 3.19 3.47 -19.90
N PRO A 569 3.39 4.32 -18.88
CA PRO A 569 4.72 4.75 -18.48
C PRO A 569 5.55 3.59 -17.90
N PRO A 570 6.89 3.66 -17.98
CA PRO A 570 7.82 2.65 -17.44
C PRO A 570 7.57 2.28 -15.98
N THR A 571 7.10 3.23 -15.17
CA THR A 571 6.86 3.06 -13.73
C THR A 571 5.74 2.06 -13.42
N LYS A 572 4.81 1.80 -14.34
CA LYS A 572 3.78 0.78 -14.14
C LYS A 572 4.37 -0.63 -14.13
N ALA A 573 5.42 -0.90 -14.90
CA ALA A 573 6.07 -2.21 -14.92
C ALA A 573 6.75 -2.57 -13.59
N ILE A 574 6.89 -1.62 -12.67
CA ILE A 574 7.48 -1.83 -11.33
C ILE A 574 6.54 -1.42 -10.20
N ASP A 575 5.23 -1.27 -10.46
CA ASP A 575 4.28 -0.79 -9.45
C ASP A 575 3.71 -1.89 -8.54
N GLY A 576 4.32 -3.07 -8.59
CA GLY A 576 4.03 -4.21 -7.72
C GLY A 576 2.78 -5.01 -8.10
N GLN A 577 2.03 -4.60 -9.12
CA GLN A 577 0.81 -5.30 -9.58
C GLN A 577 1.07 -6.14 -10.83
N ASP A 578 0.20 -7.13 -11.05
CA ASP A 578 0.23 -7.97 -12.24
C ASP A 578 -1.19 -8.38 -12.67
N PHE A 579 -1.79 -7.57 -13.53
CA PHE A 579 -3.09 -7.85 -14.15
C PHE A 579 -3.11 -7.51 -15.65
N HIS A 580 -3.99 -8.18 -16.39
CA HIS A 580 -4.01 -8.15 -17.86
C HIS A 580 -5.29 -7.55 -18.43
N LEU A 581 -5.73 -6.45 -17.81
CA LEU A 581 -6.84 -5.62 -18.27
C LEU A 581 -6.34 -4.55 -19.24
N ASP A 582 -7.22 -4.07 -20.12
CA ASP A 582 -6.96 -2.88 -20.91
C ASP A 582 -7.09 -1.61 -20.04
N VAL A 583 -8.22 -1.49 -19.33
CA VAL A 583 -8.50 -0.40 -18.39
C VAL A 583 -9.12 -0.98 -17.11
N PRO A 584 -8.62 -0.62 -15.91
CA PRO A 584 -7.34 0.07 -15.68
C PRO A 584 -6.16 -0.74 -16.22
N GLY A 585 -4.97 -0.13 -16.28
CA GLY A 585 -3.78 -0.81 -16.82
C GLY A 585 -2.57 -0.67 -15.89
N THR A 586 -1.92 -1.78 -15.56
CA THR A 586 -0.56 -1.84 -14.98
C THR A 586 0.42 -2.40 -16.01
N ARG A 587 0.89 -1.54 -16.92
CA ARG A 587 1.83 -1.95 -17.97
C ARG A 587 2.66 -0.78 -18.47
N TRP A 588 3.87 -1.10 -18.92
CA TRP A 588 4.63 -0.30 -19.87
C TRP A 588 4.45 -0.87 -21.28
N THR A 589 4.33 -0.02 -22.31
CA THR A 589 4.32 -0.45 -23.72
C THR A 589 5.18 0.43 -24.61
N SER A 590 5.81 -0.17 -25.62
CA SER A 590 6.54 0.53 -26.68
C SER A 590 5.62 0.96 -27.85
N TYR A 591 4.31 0.99 -27.65
CA TYR A 591 3.35 1.27 -28.71
C TYR A 591 3.59 2.64 -29.35
N GLY A 592 3.59 2.67 -30.70
CA GLY A 592 3.89 3.86 -31.49
C GLY A 592 5.37 4.28 -31.51
N SER A 593 6.28 3.43 -31.05
CA SER A 593 7.72 3.72 -31.11
C SER A 593 8.23 3.85 -32.55
N PRO A 594 9.05 4.86 -32.86
CA PRO A 594 9.78 4.94 -34.12
C PRO A 594 11.08 4.13 -34.11
N ASN A 595 11.46 3.54 -32.97
CA ASN A 595 12.73 2.87 -32.80
C ASN A 595 12.71 1.46 -33.41
N SER A 596 13.84 1.02 -33.96
CA SER A 596 14.00 -0.36 -34.42
C SER A 596 14.18 -1.37 -33.27
N ALA A 597 14.50 -0.88 -32.06
CA ALA A 597 14.56 -1.65 -30.84
C ALA A 597 14.31 -0.73 -29.64
N ASP A 598 13.52 -1.20 -28.68
CA ASP A 598 13.24 -0.50 -27.44
C ASP A 598 13.79 -1.24 -26.21
N TRP A 599 14.01 -0.48 -25.15
CA TRP A 599 14.43 -1.02 -23.85
C TRP A 599 13.60 -0.41 -22.72
N LEU A 600 13.42 -1.21 -21.66
CA LEU A 600 12.91 -0.77 -20.35
C LEU A 600 14.03 -0.98 -19.33
N GLU A 601 14.40 0.07 -18.61
CA GLU A 601 15.46 0.12 -17.61
C GLU A 601 14.87 0.33 -16.22
N VAL A 602 15.46 -0.35 -15.22
CA VAL A 602 15.28 -0.08 -13.80
C VAL A 602 16.62 0.36 -13.20
N ASP A 603 16.64 1.55 -12.62
CA ASP A 603 17.77 2.10 -11.87
C ASP A 603 17.48 1.97 -10.37
N LEU A 604 18.25 1.11 -9.69
CA LEU A 604 18.22 0.88 -8.23
C LEU A 604 18.90 2.03 -7.45
N GLY A 605 19.65 2.86 -8.17
CA GLY A 605 20.45 4.00 -7.71
C GLY A 605 21.68 3.63 -6.87
N ALA A 606 21.57 2.64 -5.98
CA ALA A 606 22.70 2.04 -5.27
C ALA A 606 22.85 0.57 -5.69
N PRO A 607 24.09 0.08 -5.92
CA PRO A 607 24.30 -1.30 -6.34
C PRO A 607 23.67 -2.33 -5.40
N ALA A 608 22.95 -3.30 -5.98
CA ALA A 608 22.36 -4.45 -5.29
C ALA A 608 22.65 -5.75 -6.07
N PRO A 609 22.66 -6.91 -5.39
CA PRO A 609 22.84 -8.19 -6.05
C PRO A 609 21.59 -8.60 -6.83
N ILE A 610 21.77 -9.04 -8.07
CA ILE A 610 20.72 -9.52 -8.98
C ILE A 610 20.95 -11.00 -9.27
N SER A 611 19.96 -11.82 -8.94
CA SER A 611 20.02 -13.30 -9.05
C SER A 611 18.78 -13.95 -9.65
N ASP A 612 17.60 -13.35 -9.53
CA ASP A 612 16.32 -13.89 -10.02
C ASP A 612 15.50 -12.75 -10.64
N LEU A 613 15.68 -12.54 -11.94
CA LEU A 613 14.92 -11.56 -12.70
C LEU A 613 13.65 -12.20 -13.24
N ARG A 614 12.52 -11.49 -13.15
CA ARG A 614 11.21 -12.00 -13.55
C ARG A 614 10.51 -10.95 -14.42
N VAL A 615 10.02 -11.39 -15.57
CA VAL A 615 9.30 -10.52 -16.54
C VAL A 615 7.96 -11.16 -16.89
N VAL A 616 6.88 -10.37 -16.83
CA VAL A 616 5.57 -10.77 -17.33
C VAL A 616 5.21 -9.89 -18.53
N PHE A 617 5.08 -10.50 -19.71
CA PHE A 617 4.78 -9.77 -20.94
C PHE A 617 3.27 -9.59 -21.12
N TYR A 618 2.88 -8.36 -21.46
CA TYR A 618 1.52 -8.00 -21.84
C TYR A 618 1.26 -8.35 -23.31
N ASP A 619 0.06 -8.83 -23.62
CA ASP A 619 -0.38 -9.16 -24.97
C ASP A 619 -1.88 -8.86 -25.08
N ASP A 620 -2.24 -7.94 -25.98
CA ASP A 620 -3.64 -7.54 -26.24
C ASP A 620 -4.26 -8.27 -27.45
N GLY A 621 -3.54 -9.23 -28.04
CA GLY A 621 -3.92 -9.90 -29.28
C GLY A 621 -3.79 -9.06 -30.56
N GLY A 622 -3.48 -7.76 -30.44
CA GLY A 622 -3.42 -6.77 -31.51
C GLY A 622 -2.10 -5.99 -31.56
N GLY A 623 -2.16 -4.69 -31.23
CA GLY A 623 -1.06 -3.74 -31.42
C GLY A 623 0.16 -4.02 -30.54
N VAL A 624 -0.05 -4.60 -29.35
CA VAL A 624 1.00 -4.92 -28.38
C VAL A 624 1.03 -6.43 -28.15
N ARG A 625 2.14 -7.08 -28.49
CA ARG A 625 2.27 -8.54 -28.40
C ARG A 625 3.51 -8.95 -27.62
N VAL A 626 3.53 -10.19 -27.15
CA VAL A 626 4.72 -10.82 -26.56
C VAL A 626 5.93 -10.74 -27.52
N PRO A 627 7.15 -10.45 -27.02
CA PRO A 627 8.34 -10.45 -27.85
C PRO A 627 8.70 -11.85 -28.35
N THR A 628 9.37 -11.92 -29.50
CA THR A 628 10.00 -13.16 -29.99
C THR A 628 11.24 -13.51 -29.17
N THR A 629 12.01 -12.50 -28.75
CA THR A 629 13.22 -12.65 -27.93
C THR A 629 13.37 -11.46 -26.99
N PHE A 630 14.14 -11.60 -25.91
CA PHE A 630 14.55 -10.45 -25.10
C PHE A 630 15.94 -10.65 -24.52
N ASP A 631 16.73 -9.59 -24.51
CA ASP A 631 18.02 -9.56 -23.82
C ASP A 631 17.88 -8.88 -22.46
N LEU A 632 18.75 -9.26 -21.53
CA LEU A 632 18.91 -8.60 -20.23
C LEU A 632 20.32 -8.07 -20.14
N GLN A 633 20.45 -6.79 -19.77
CA GLN A 633 21.72 -6.11 -19.63
C GLN A 633 21.86 -5.46 -18.26
N TYR A 634 23.07 -5.41 -17.73
CA TYR A 634 23.42 -4.72 -16.50
C TYR A 634 24.44 -3.61 -16.77
N TRP A 635 24.52 -2.65 -15.85
CA TRP A 635 25.47 -1.53 -15.94
C TRP A 635 26.71 -1.75 -15.07
N ASP A 636 27.90 -1.60 -15.64
CA ASP A 636 29.20 -1.58 -14.95
C ASP A 636 30.03 -0.33 -15.25
N GLY A 637 29.39 0.70 -15.82
CA GLY A 637 30.03 1.84 -16.51
C GLY A 637 29.79 1.81 -18.02
N GLN A 638 29.39 0.66 -18.55
CA GLN A 638 28.79 0.47 -19.86
C GLN A 638 27.70 -0.62 -19.75
N TRP A 639 26.87 -0.75 -20.78
CA TRP A 639 25.88 -1.83 -20.84
C TRP A 639 26.54 -3.14 -21.25
N ARG A 640 26.34 -4.21 -20.45
CA ARG A 640 26.78 -5.56 -20.76
C ARG A 640 25.66 -6.57 -20.60
N ASP A 641 25.70 -7.63 -21.39
CA ASP A 641 24.74 -8.73 -21.26
C ASP A 641 24.91 -9.42 -19.90
N VAL A 642 23.79 -9.75 -19.26
CA VAL A 642 23.79 -10.49 -18.00
C VAL A 642 24.39 -11.90 -18.26
N PRO A 643 25.46 -12.30 -17.56
CA PRO A 643 26.09 -13.60 -17.76
C PRO A 643 25.30 -14.73 -17.08
N GLY A 644 25.60 -15.99 -17.44
CA GLY A 644 25.18 -17.16 -16.66
C GLY A 644 23.66 -17.34 -16.52
N GLN A 645 22.90 -16.93 -17.53
CA GLN A 645 21.43 -16.94 -17.50
C GLN A 645 20.87 -18.37 -17.64
N ARG A 646 19.94 -18.75 -16.75
CA ARG A 646 19.05 -19.90 -16.91
C ARG A 646 17.61 -19.40 -17.03
N ARG A 647 16.98 -19.64 -18.18
CA ARG A 647 15.66 -19.09 -18.53
C ARG A 647 14.56 -20.14 -18.42
N THR A 648 13.42 -19.74 -17.87
CA THR A 648 12.21 -20.56 -17.80
C THR A 648 10.98 -19.67 -17.98
N PRO A 649 10.19 -19.85 -19.06
CA PRO A 649 10.42 -20.75 -20.20
C PRO A 649 11.65 -20.37 -21.05
N ALA A 650 12.07 -21.26 -21.95
CA ALA A 650 13.23 -21.03 -22.82
C ALA A 650 12.97 -19.94 -23.88
N GLN A 651 11.71 -19.82 -24.32
CA GLN A 651 11.23 -18.76 -25.20
C GLN A 651 10.20 -17.91 -24.46
N PRO A 652 10.04 -16.62 -24.80
CA PRO A 652 9.11 -15.75 -24.11
C PRO A 652 7.66 -16.24 -24.26
N VAL A 653 6.90 -16.24 -23.16
CA VAL A 653 5.48 -16.60 -23.16
C VAL A 653 4.65 -15.43 -22.62
N ALA A 654 3.57 -15.11 -23.34
CA ALA A 654 2.65 -14.04 -22.98
C ALA A 654 1.91 -14.34 -21.68
N ARG A 655 1.63 -13.32 -20.87
CA ARG A 655 0.74 -13.41 -19.69
C ARG A 655 1.17 -14.51 -18.70
N GLN A 656 2.47 -14.81 -18.68
CA GLN A 656 3.09 -15.81 -17.82
C GLN A 656 4.43 -15.28 -17.28
N LEU A 657 4.86 -15.85 -16.15
CA LEU A 657 6.16 -15.58 -15.58
C LEU A 657 7.29 -16.08 -16.50
N ASN A 658 8.10 -15.14 -16.99
CA ASN A 658 9.36 -15.42 -17.66
C ASN A 658 10.51 -15.17 -16.67
N ARG A 659 11.01 -16.25 -16.07
CA ARG A 659 12.04 -16.22 -15.03
C ARG A 659 13.44 -16.40 -15.62
N VAL A 660 14.38 -15.58 -15.18
CA VAL A 660 15.80 -15.64 -15.53
C VAL A 660 16.63 -15.69 -14.26
N LEU A 661 17.22 -16.85 -13.99
CA LEU A 661 18.17 -17.04 -12.90
C LEU A 661 19.57 -16.69 -13.38
N VAL A 662 20.31 -15.95 -12.54
CA VAL A 662 21.63 -15.39 -12.86
C VAL A 662 22.67 -15.96 -11.91
N GLU A 663 23.56 -16.81 -12.45
CA GLU A 663 24.56 -17.53 -11.66
C GLU A 663 25.97 -17.36 -12.26
N PRO A 664 26.94 -16.73 -11.55
CA PRO A 664 26.79 -16.09 -10.23
C PRO A 664 25.98 -14.79 -10.31
N ALA A 665 25.38 -14.41 -9.17
CA ALA A 665 24.65 -13.14 -9.05
C ALA A 665 25.52 -11.93 -9.43
N VAL A 666 24.93 -10.94 -10.08
CA VAL A 666 25.61 -9.71 -10.53
C VAL A 666 25.24 -8.56 -9.62
N THR A 667 26.23 -7.85 -9.08
CA THR A 667 25.99 -6.61 -8.33
C THR A 667 26.01 -5.42 -9.28
N THR A 668 24.90 -4.71 -9.40
CA THR A 668 24.77 -3.55 -10.29
C THR A 668 23.78 -2.53 -9.74
N SER A 669 23.86 -1.28 -10.18
CA SER A 669 22.86 -0.25 -9.90
C SER A 669 21.76 -0.18 -10.96
N ARG A 670 21.95 -0.77 -12.15
CA ARG A 670 20.97 -0.67 -13.25
C ARG A 670 20.86 -1.96 -14.04
N VAL A 671 19.63 -2.29 -14.41
CA VAL A 671 19.31 -3.42 -15.28
C VAL A 671 18.34 -2.94 -16.34
N ARG A 672 18.48 -3.40 -17.58
CA ARG A 672 17.49 -3.16 -18.63
C ARG A 672 17.13 -4.44 -19.38
N VAL A 673 15.88 -4.50 -19.82
CA VAL A 673 15.35 -5.53 -20.72
C VAL A 673 15.17 -4.94 -22.12
N LEU A 674 15.60 -5.69 -23.14
CA LEU A 674 15.51 -5.30 -24.55
C LEU A 674 14.61 -6.30 -25.32
N PRO A 675 13.29 -6.19 -25.16
CA PRO A 675 12.34 -7.05 -25.87
C PRO A 675 12.32 -6.75 -27.38
N ARG A 676 12.32 -7.78 -28.21
CA ARG A 676 12.25 -7.65 -29.68
C ARG A 676 11.24 -8.61 -30.28
N ARG A 677 10.43 -8.11 -31.21
CA ARG A 677 9.60 -8.92 -32.09
C ARG A 677 10.24 -9.05 -33.46
N ALA A 678 10.16 -10.23 -34.06
CA ALA A 678 10.69 -10.49 -35.40
C ALA A 678 10.00 -9.63 -36.49
N ASP A 679 8.76 -9.22 -36.25
CA ASP A 679 7.98 -8.35 -37.14
C ASP A 679 8.17 -6.84 -36.87
N GLY A 680 8.97 -6.47 -35.88
CA GLY A 680 9.18 -5.07 -35.49
C GLY A 680 8.01 -4.40 -34.78
N GLY A 681 6.97 -5.14 -34.39
CA GLY A 681 5.81 -4.59 -33.68
C GLY A 681 6.09 -4.21 -32.23
N ALA A 682 5.11 -3.58 -31.58
CA ALA A 682 5.23 -3.11 -30.20
C ALA A 682 5.13 -4.25 -29.18
N VAL A 683 5.73 -4.03 -28.01
CA VAL A 683 5.80 -4.98 -26.89
C VAL A 683 5.32 -4.31 -25.61
N GLY A 684 4.87 -5.12 -24.65
CA GLY A 684 4.40 -4.64 -23.36
C GLY A 684 4.89 -5.50 -22.20
N ILE A 685 5.10 -4.88 -21.05
CA ILE A 685 5.53 -5.53 -19.81
C ILE A 685 4.59 -5.09 -18.69
N THR A 686 3.91 -6.05 -18.09
CA THR A 686 3.04 -5.84 -16.92
C THR A 686 3.88 -5.74 -15.65
N SER A 687 4.87 -6.63 -15.49
CA SER A 687 5.75 -6.66 -14.32
C SER A 687 7.20 -6.97 -14.73
N PHE A 688 8.14 -6.21 -14.17
CA PHE A 688 9.58 -6.47 -14.22
C PHE A 688 10.16 -6.40 -12.80
N SER A 689 10.60 -7.53 -12.27
CA SER A 689 11.02 -7.67 -10.87
C SER A 689 12.38 -8.34 -10.70
N SER A 690 13.04 -8.06 -9.57
CA SER A 690 14.32 -8.66 -9.16
C SER A 690 14.19 -9.24 -7.75
N TRP A 691 13.99 -10.56 -7.69
CA TRP A 691 13.76 -11.26 -6.43
C TRP A 691 15.06 -11.78 -5.80
N ARG A 692 15.13 -11.71 -4.48
CA ARG A 692 16.19 -12.34 -3.68
C ARG A 692 15.66 -12.84 -2.34
N SER A 693 16.33 -13.84 -1.78
CA SER A 693 16.14 -14.22 -0.39
C SER A 693 16.97 -13.31 0.54
N PRO A 694 16.39 -12.78 1.62
CA PRO A 694 17.18 -12.18 2.69
C PRO A 694 17.95 -13.25 3.48
N VAL A 695 18.94 -12.84 4.28
CA VAL A 695 19.57 -13.75 5.25
C VAL A 695 18.54 -14.09 6.32
N ARG A 696 18.30 -15.39 6.52
CA ARG A 696 17.22 -15.81 7.41
C ARG A 696 17.44 -15.28 8.83
N GLY A 697 16.43 -14.61 9.37
CA GLY A 697 16.46 -14.09 10.74
C GLY A 697 17.47 -12.96 10.96
N LEU A 698 17.86 -12.22 9.91
CA LEU A 698 18.68 -11.02 10.02
C LEU A 698 17.87 -9.80 9.60
N LEU A 699 17.71 -8.84 10.50
CA LEU A 699 17.11 -7.54 10.21
C LEU A 699 18.18 -6.51 9.92
N ALA A 700 17.88 -5.56 9.03
CA ALA A 700 18.75 -4.47 8.65
C ALA A 700 18.03 -3.12 8.83
N SER A 701 18.72 -2.15 9.43
CA SER A 701 18.21 -0.79 9.65
C SER A 701 19.29 0.25 9.32
N ALA A 702 18.86 1.31 8.65
CA ALA A 702 19.63 2.51 8.33
C ALA A 702 18.73 3.74 8.60
N PRO A 703 19.29 4.95 8.77
CA PRO A 703 18.49 6.17 8.94
C PRO A 703 17.65 6.45 7.70
N ASP A 704 16.42 6.94 7.83
CA ASP A 704 15.52 7.13 6.68
C ASP A 704 16.06 8.16 5.67
N ASP A 705 16.53 9.31 6.16
CA ASP A 705 17.15 10.37 5.37
C ASP A 705 18.47 10.85 6.03
N LEU A 706 19.58 10.74 5.30
CA LEU A 706 20.92 11.17 5.70
C LEU A 706 21.22 12.55 5.12
N ALA A 707 21.26 13.57 5.99
CA ALA A 707 21.64 14.92 5.60
C ALA A 707 23.16 15.03 5.34
N VAL A 708 23.55 15.21 4.09
CA VAL A 708 24.95 15.36 3.67
C VAL A 708 25.27 16.85 3.53
N ARG A 709 26.20 17.34 4.34
CA ARG A 709 26.80 18.67 4.20
C ARG A 709 28.08 18.54 3.38
N ALA A 710 28.50 19.60 2.69
CA ALA A 710 29.66 19.59 1.81
C ALA A 710 30.84 18.78 2.40
N GLY A 711 31.27 17.72 1.71
CA GLY A 711 32.26 16.77 2.21
C GLY A 711 31.67 15.44 2.69
N ALA A 712 31.94 15.07 3.94
CA ALA A 712 31.59 13.76 4.50
C ALA A 712 30.68 13.87 5.73
N VAL A 713 29.72 12.96 5.84
CA VAL A 713 28.83 12.81 7.00
C VAL A 713 29.06 11.46 7.66
N GLU A 714 28.93 11.41 8.99
CA GLU A 714 28.92 10.15 9.71
C GLU A 714 27.48 9.65 9.91
N THR A 715 27.28 8.35 9.69
CA THR A 715 26.00 7.68 9.90
C THR A 715 26.21 6.33 10.56
N THR A 716 25.13 5.72 11.08
CA THR A 716 25.19 4.42 11.75
C THR A 716 24.14 3.49 11.16
N THR A 717 24.54 2.26 10.90
CA THR A 717 23.63 1.18 10.48
C THR A 717 23.60 0.06 11.52
N THR A 718 22.48 -0.64 11.61
CA THR A 718 22.30 -1.74 12.56
C THR A 718 21.87 -3.01 11.85
N LEU A 719 22.55 -4.11 12.14
CA LEU A 719 22.09 -5.46 11.79
C LEU A 719 21.71 -6.20 13.08
N GLN A 720 20.50 -6.73 13.16
CA GLN A 720 20.02 -7.44 14.35
C GLN A 720 19.65 -8.89 14.03
N ALA A 721 20.20 -9.82 14.80
CA ALA A 721 19.95 -11.24 14.63
C ALA A 721 18.72 -11.70 15.44
N ARG A 722 17.77 -12.37 14.79
CA ARG A 722 16.64 -13.08 15.42
C ARG A 722 16.94 -14.55 15.72
N GLN A 723 18.07 -15.04 15.23
CA GLN A 723 18.62 -16.36 15.51
C GLN A 723 20.15 -16.30 15.50
N PRO A 724 20.88 -17.29 16.07
CA PRO A 724 22.34 -17.28 16.02
C PRO A 724 22.87 -17.33 14.58
N LEU A 725 23.72 -16.38 14.22
CA LEU A 725 24.34 -16.27 12.89
C LEU A 725 25.87 -16.22 13.00
N ARG A 726 26.57 -16.67 11.95
CA ARG A 726 28.03 -16.69 11.86
C ARG A 726 28.53 -15.85 10.70
N GLY A 727 29.69 -15.23 10.88
CA GLY A 727 30.37 -14.43 9.87
C GLY A 727 29.45 -13.38 9.22
N VAL A 728 28.70 -12.65 10.05
CA VAL A 728 27.80 -11.59 9.61
C VAL A 728 28.64 -10.41 9.14
N ARG A 729 28.39 -9.92 7.92
CA ARG A 729 29.09 -8.79 7.32
C ARG A 729 28.09 -7.73 6.86
N ALA A 730 28.35 -6.48 7.21
CA ALA A 730 27.66 -5.31 6.71
C ALA A 730 28.45 -4.66 5.56
N THR A 731 27.76 -4.13 4.56
CA THR A 731 28.33 -3.32 3.48
C THR A 731 27.37 -2.19 3.16
N LEU A 732 27.86 -0.95 3.18
CA LEU A 732 27.06 0.21 2.78
C LEU A 732 27.36 0.53 1.32
N SER A 733 26.42 0.17 0.45
CA SER A 733 26.44 0.43 -0.98
C SER A 733 25.95 1.86 -1.25
N VAL A 734 26.70 2.61 -2.05
CA VAL A 734 26.42 4.02 -2.37
C VAL A 734 26.46 4.21 -3.89
N PRO A 735 25.86 5.29 -4.43
CA PRO A 735 25.82 5.51 -5.87
C PRO A 735 27.21 5.76 -6.47
N PRO A 736 27.36 5.65 -7.81
CA PRO A 736 28.61 6.01 -8.48
C PRO A 736 29.09 7.42 -8.09
N GLY A 737 30.39 7.57 -7.82
CA GLY A 737 31.01 8.83 -7.38
C GLY A 737 30.93 9.12 -5.88
N TRP A 738 30.14 8.37 -5.11
CA TRP A 738 30.12 8.43 -3.65
C TRP A 738 31.12 7.43 -3.05
N SER A 739 31.48 7.63 -1.77
CA SER A 739 32.21 6.64 -0.99
C SER A 739 31.58 6.43 0.39
N ALA A 740 31.67 5.20 0.89
CA ALA A 740 31.28 4.83 2.25
C ALA A 740 32.39 4.00 2.90
N VAL A 741 32.96 4.51 3.98
CA VAL A 741 34.07 3.86 4.70
C VAL A 741 33.60 3.50 6.12
N PRO A 742 33.70 2.24 6.55
CA PRO A 742 33.35 1.88 7.92
C PRO A 742 34.38 2.45 8.90
N LEU A 743 33.88 3.13 9.93
CA LEU A 743 34.65 3.71 11.05
C LEU A 743 34.68 2.77 12.27
N SER A 744 33.80 1.77 12.31
CA SER A 744 33.82 0.66 13.27
C SER A 744 33.73 -0.68 12.54
N SER A 745 33.88 -1.80 13.25
CA SER A 745 33.80 -3.12 12.62
C SER A 745 32.48 -3.31 11.88
N ALA A 746 32.55 -3.62 10.59
CA ALA A 746 31.42 -4.04 9.75
C ALA A 746 31.28 -5.58 9.70
N TYR A 747 31.90 -6.29 10.66
CA TYR A 747 31.94 -7.75 10.70
C TYR A 747 31.75 -8.27 12.13
N ALA A 748 30.98 -9.35 12.24
CA ALA A 748 30.82 -10.14 13.46
C ALA A 748 31.02 -11.63 13.14
N ALA A 749 32.02 -12.26 13.76
CA ALA A 749 32.27 -13.70 13.60
C ALA A 749 31.09 -14.54 14.11
N GLN A 750 30.43 -14.09 15.18
CA GLN A 750 29.19 -14.65 15.71
C GLN A 750 28.27 -13.52 16.15
N LEU A 751 26.97 -13.65 15.85
CA LEU A 751 25.93 -12.73 16.28
C LEU A 751 24.78 -13.54 16.89
N GLY A 752 24.62 -13.47 18.21
CA GLY A 752 23.58 -14.22 18.93
C GLY A 752 22.20 -13.59 18.80
N THR A 753 21.15 -14.36 19.14
CA THR A 753 19.75 -13.89 19.13
C THR A 753 19.57 -12.60 19.94
N GLY A 754 18.86 -11.63 19.38
CA GLY A 754 18.61 -10.31 19.96
C GLY A 754 19.80 -9.35 19.93
N ARG A 755 21.00 -9.81 19.54
CA ARG A 755 22.21 -8.98 19.49
C ARG A 755 22.29 -8.23 18.16
N SER A 756 22.95 -7.07 18.22
CA SER A 756 23.13 -6.19 17.07
C SER A 756 24.59 -5.96 16.72
N LEU A 757 24.90 -5.92 15.43
CA LEU A 757 26.13 -5.37 14.88
C LEU A 757 25.84 -3.93 14.45
N VAL A 758 26.40 -2.97 15.18
CA VAL A 758 26.27 -1.54 14.91
C VAL A 758 27.53 -1.05 14.20
N THR A 759 27.38 -0.56 12.97
CA THR A 759 28.50 -0.07 12.15
C THR A 759 28.37 1.43 11.94
N ARG A 760 29.40 2.18 12.33
CA ARG A 760 29.54 3.60 12.00
C ARG A 760 30.21 3.72 10.63
N TRP A 761 29.72 4.64 9.81
CA TRP A 761 30.21 4.89 8.45
C TRP A 761 30.53 6.35 8.27
N ARG A 762 31.57 6.63 7.50
CA ARG A 762 31.79 7.93 6.85
C ARG A 762 31.29 7.84 5.43
N VAL A 763 30.26 8.61 5.09
CA VAL A 763 29.69 8.70 3.75
C VAL A 763 30.10 10.03 3.13
N THR A 764 30.66 10.01 1.93
CA THR A 764 31.16 11.20 1.23
C THR A 764 30.51 11.31 -0.14
N ALA A 765 29.82 12.43 -0.38
CA ALA A 765 29.23 12.76 -1.67
C ALA A 765 30.27 13.36 -2.62
N PRO A 766 30.08 13.25 -3.95
CA PRO A 766 30.92 13.93 -4.91
C PRO A 766 30.74 15.45 -4.80
N ALA A 767 31.82 16.21 -5.05
CA ALA A 767 31.80 17.68 -4.97
C ALA A 767 30.86 18.34 -6.00
N SER A 768 30.47 17.60 -7.04
CA SER A 768 29.60 18.06 -8.13
C SER A 768 28.11 17.87 -7.85
N LEU A 769 27.72 17.27 -6.70
CA LEU A 769 26.30 17.05 -6.41
C LEU A 769 25.60 18.38 -6.10
N GLY A 770 24.49 18.65 -6.79
CA GLY A 770 23.70 19.86 -6.55
C GLY A 770 23.07 19.85 -5.16
N LEU A 771 22.82 21.04 -4.60
CA LEU A 771 22.10 21.16 -3.33
C LEU A 771 20.66 20.62 -3.46
N GLY A 772 20.19 19.89 -2.46
CA GLY A 772 18.85 19.29 -2.44
C GLY A 772 18.73 17.97 -3.21
N GLU A 773 19.73 17.56 -3.99
CA GLU A 773 19.74 16.28 -4.68
C GLU A 773 19.72 15.11 -3.69
N ARG A 774 18.92 14.09 -4.01
CA ARG A 774 18.79 12.85 -3.24
C ARG A 774 19.49 11.71 -3.96
N ALA A 775 20.20 10.90 -3.18
CA ALA A 775 20.96 9.73 -3.62
C ALA A 775 20.63 8.55 -2.70
N PRO A 776 20.30 7.37 -3.23
CA PRO A 776 19.99 6.22 -2.38
C PRO A 776 21.27 5.65 -1.78
N ILE A 777 21.20 5.23 -0.52
CA ILE A 777 22.23 4.44 0.13
C ILE A 777 21.61 3.11 0.57
N ARG A 778 22.29 2.00 0.30
CA ARG A 778 21.75 0.66 0.55
C ARG A 778 22.66 -0.10 1.49
N LEU A 779 22.14 -0.48 2.65
CA LEU A 779 22.82 -1.41 3.53
C LEU A 779 22.57 -2.83 3.01
N LEU A 780 23.65 -3.57 2.75
CA LEU A 780 23.65 -4.98 2.40
C LEU A 780 24.26 -5.79 3.54
N ALA A 781 23.69 -6.96 3.80
CA ALA A 781 24.19 -7.86 4.83
C ALA A 781 24.18 -9.32 4.39
N THR A 782 25.27 -10.02 4.69
CA THR A 782 25.46 -11.45 4.41
C THR A 782 25.84 -12.20 5.67
N ALA A 783 25.56 -13.51 5.72
CA ALA A 783 26.06 -14.41 6.77
C ALA A 783 26.72 -15.64 6.15
N SER A 784 27.69 -16.22 6.87
CA SER A 784 28.36 -17.45 6.41
C SER A 784 27.40 -18.64 6.44
N GLY A 785 27.35 -19.40 5.34
CA GLY A 785 26.47 -20.56 5.20
C GLY A 785 25.04 -20.22 4.78
N ASP A 786 24.73 -18.96 4.52
CA ASP A 786 23.47 -18.49 3.94
C ASP A 786 23.74 -17.88 2.55
N SER A 787 22.92 -18.21 1.56
CA SER A 787 23.06 -17.70 0.19
C SER A 787 22.38 -16.35 -0.01
N GLY A 788 21.50 -15.95 0.92
CA GLY A 788 20.71 -14.73 0.88
C GLY A 788 21.49 -13.47 1.21
N VAL A 789 20.87 -12.32 0.93
CA VAL A 789 21.39 -10.99 1.23
C VAL A 789 20.25 -10.18 1.82
N THR A 790 20.33 -9.80 3.10
CA THR A 790 19.39 -8.84 3.69
C THR A 790 19.76 -7.43 3.23
N SER A 791 18.78 -6.61 2.87
CA SER A 791 19.05 -5.21 2.58
C SER A 791 17.99 -4.26 3.12
N THR A 792 18.39 -3.00 3.30
CA THR A 792 17.48 -1.87 3.51
C THR A 792 17.97 -0.68 2.70
N LEU A 793 17.02 0.08 2.14
CA LEU A 793 17.27 1.26 1.33
C LEU A 793 16.98 2.51 2.15
N SER A 794 17.87 3.48 2.07
CA SER A 794 17.79 4.78 2.72
C SER A 794 18.11 5.86 1.67
N SER A 795 17.78 7.11 1.95
CA SER A 795 18.10 8.25 1.10
C SER A 795 19.15 9.14 1.77
N ALA A 796 20.05 9.70 0.99
CA ALA A 796 21.00 10.72 1.40
C ALA A 796 20.73 11.99 0.60
N GLN A 797 20.55 13.12 1.28
CA GLN A 797 20.23 14.39 0.64
C GLN A 797 21.32 15.41 0.94
N THR A 798 21.82 16.10 -0.08
CA THR A 798 22.67 17.28 0.14
C THR A 798 21.84 18.40 0.73
N VAL A 799 22.15 18.83 1.95
CA VAL A 799 21.38 19.87 2.65
C VAL A 799 22.09 21.21 2.63
N PHE A 800 21.31 22.29 2.64
CA PHE A 800 21.85 23.63 2.79
C PHE A 800 22.65 23.77 4.09
N ASP A 801 23.89 24.22 3.95
CA ASP A 801 24.74 24.64 5.04
C ASP A 801 25.19 26.09 4.78
N PRO A 802 24.70 27.08 5.55
CA PRO A 802 25.14 28.46 5.42
C PRO A 802 26.66 28.61 5.49
N ALA A 803 27.37 27.75 6.23
CA ALA A 803 28.83 27.80 6.36
C ALA A 803 29.56 27.53 5.03
N ALA A 804 28.95 26.81 4.08
CA ALA A 804 29.49 26.63 2.74
C ALA A 804 29.47 27.92 1.90
N TYR A 805 28.67 28.91 2.31
CA TYR A 805 28.60 30.26 1.75
C TYR A 805 29.25 31.23 2.74
N SER A 806 30.57 31.10 2.88
CA SER A 806 31.34 31.75 3.95
C SER A 806 31.43 33.27 3.81
N THR A 807 31.23 33.82 2.61
CA THR A 807 31.37 35.26 2.35
C THR A 807 30.02 35.95 2.52
N VAL A 808 29.90 36.83 3.51
CA VAL A 808 28.73 37.70 3.68
C VAL A 808 28.91 38.92 2.80
N VAL A 809 28.03 39.13 1.82
CA VAL A 809 28.09 40.26 0.88
C VAL A 809 27.11 41.37 1.23
N TRP A 810 26.05 41.04 1.96
CA TRP A 810 25.09 41.99 2.51
C TRP A 810 24.48 41.40 3.78
N ASP A 811 24.28 42.24 4.78
CA ASP A 811 23.66 41.85 6.04
C ASP A 811 22.94 43.06 6.63
N ASP A 812 21.63 42.94 6.75
CA ASP A 812 20.77 43.98 7.26
C ASP A 812 19.97 43.44 8.45
N THR A 813 20.34 43.91 9.63
CA THR A 813 19.65 43.64 10.90
C THR A 813 18.57 44.68 11.18
N PHE A 814 18.38 45.65 10.27
CA PHE A 814 17.42 46.75 10.41
C PHE A 814 17.59 47.60 11.69
N GLU A 815 18.75 47.53 12.35
CA GLU A 815 19.12 48.45 13.45
C GLU A 815 19.31 49.89 12.94
N THR A 816 19.67 50.03 11.67
CA THR A 816 19.74 51.31 10.96
C THR A 816 18.80 51.26 9.77
N ASP A 817 18.05 52.34 9.51
CA ASP A 817 17.23 52.42 8.31
C ASP A 817 18.10 52.54 7.06
N ARG A 818 18.19 51.43 6.31
CA ARG A 818 18.94 51.31 5.05
C ARG A 818 18.02 51.16 3.84
N LEU A 819 16.71 51.42 3.98
CA LEU A 819 15.73 51.20 2.90
C LEU A 819 16.11 51.90 1.59
N VAL A 820 16.71 53.09 1.66
CA VAL A 820 17.19 53.86 0.50
C VAL A 820 18.26 53.13 -0.33
N SER A 821 18.94 52.15 0.25
CA SER A 821 19.97 51.36 -0.43
C SER A 821 19.38 50.26 -1.31
N TYR A 822 18.12 49.88 -1.09
CA TYR A 822 17.45 48.86 -1.88
C TYR A 822 16.81 49.47 -3.13
N ARG A 823 16.90 48.75 -4.25
CA ARG A 823 16.02 49.02 -5.38
C ARG A 823 14.68 48.35 -5.12
N VAL A 824 13.59 49.11 -5.21
CA VAL A 824 12.22 48.60 -5.01
C VAL A 824 11.60 48.27 -6.36
N ASP A 825 11.42 46.98 -6.62
CA ASP A 825 10.79 46.43 -7.81
C ASP A 825 9.30 46.10 -7.51
N GLY A 826 8.42 46.22 -8.50
CA GLY A 826 6.99 45.93 -8.43
C GLY A 826 6.54 44.84 -9.42
N PRO A 827 7.07 43.60 -9.34
CA PRO A 827 6.78 42.55 -10.32
C PRO A 827 5.35 42.00 -10.26
N PHE A 828 4.61 42.26 -9.19
CA PHE A 828 3.26 41.73 -8.97
C PHE A 828 2.15 42.55 -9.63
N GLY A 829 2.46 43.73 -10.16
CA GLY A 829 1.44 44.67 -10.67
C GLY A 829 0.59 45.31 -9.56
N GLU A 830 1.11 45.32 -8.32
CA GLU A 830 0.45 45.81 -7.11
C GLU A 830 1.17 47.07 -6.58
N PRO A 831 0.47 47.95 -5.83
CA PRO A 831 1.15 49.04 -5.15
C PRO A 831 2.13 48.50 -4.09
N PRO A 832 3.26 49.19 -3.83
CA PRO A 832 4.17 48.78 -2.78
C PRO A 832 3.54 48.96 -1.39
N PRO A 833 3.80 48.06 -0.43
CA PRO A 833 3.37 48.26 0.95
C PRO A 833 4.14 49.44 1.58
N ALA A 834 3.60 50.02 2.65
CA ALA A 834 4.31 50.99 3.45
C ALA A 834 5.43 50.28 4.24
N LEU A 835 6.68 50.61 3.91
CA LEU A 835 7.88 50.05 4.53
C LEU A 835 8.39 50.98 5.62
N ARG A 836 8.69 50.42 6.78
CA ARG A 836 9.28 51.16 7.91
C ARG A 836 10.32 50.31 8.60
N VAL A 837 11.48 50.90 8.88
CA VAL A 837 12.49 50.32 9.77
C VAL A 837 12.40 51.02 11.14
N ALA A 838 12.19 50.25 12.20
CA ALA A 838 12.19 50.72 13.58
C ALA A 838 12.54 49.57 14.53
N ASP A 839 13.26 49.86 15.61
CA ASP A 839 13.57 48.91 16.69
C ASP A 839 14.21 47.59 16.21
N GLY A 840 15.07 47.66 15.18
CA GLY A 840 15.73 46.48 14.61
C GLY A 840 14.83 45.62 13.72
N VAL A 841 13.77 46.18 13.15
CA VAL A 841 12.77 45.43 12.37
C VAL A 841 12.38 46.18 11.12
N LEU A 842 12.33 45.45 10.00
CA LEU A 842 11.61 45.89 8.81
C LEU A 842 10.13 45.48 8.91
N THR A 843 9.23 46.46 8.86
CA THR A 843 7.78 46.24 8.80
C THR A 843 7.25 46.64 7.43
N ALA A 844 6.55 45.73 6.75
CA ALA A 844 5.73 46.02 5.59
C ALA A 844 4.25 46.02 6.01
N SER A 845 3.54 47.13 5.76
CA SER A 845 2.14 47.30 6.15
C SER A 845 1.27 47.77 5.00
N ALA A 846 0.04 47.26 4.95
CA ALA A 846 -0.93 47.65 3.94
C ALA A 846 -2.38 47.49 4.45
N GLY A 847 -3.29 48.32 3.93
CA GLY A 847 -4.73 48.22 4.19
C GLY A 847 -5.49 47.42 3.11
N THR A 848 -4.87 47.24 1.95
CA THR A 848 -5.34 46.42 0.81
C THR A 848 -4.14 45.76 0.16
N ARG A 849 -4.39 44.81 -0.75
CA ARG A 849 -3.34 44.04 -1.44
C ARG A 849 -2.20 44.93 -1.93
N ALA A 850 -1.00 44.64 -1.43
CA ALA A 850 0.21 45.35 -1.77
C ALA A 850 1.38 44.36 -1.84
N GLY A 851 2.32 44.64 -2.71
CA GLY A 851 3.46 43.77 -2.95
C GLY A 851 4.64 44.53 -3.54
N ALA A 852 5.84 44.27 -3.01
CA ALA A 852 7.08 44.79 -3.56
C ALA A 852 8.24 43.80 -3.36
N VAL A 853 9.29 43.97 -4.15
CA VAL A 853 10.55 43.22 -4.05
C VAL A 853 11.70 44.19 -3.80
N LEU A 854 12.38 44.02 -2.67
CA LEU A 854 13.55 44.79 -2.27
C LEU A 854 14.81 44.08 -2.78
N ALA A 855 15.41 44.62 -3.83
CA ALA A 855 16.67 44.13 -4.38
C ALA A 855 17.85 44.80 -3.67
N ALA A 856 18.73 43.99 -3.09
CA ALA A 856 19.91 44.47 -2.36
C ALA A 856 20.90 45.20 -3.29
N PRO A 857 21.72 46.13 -2.76
CA PRO A 857 22.73 46.86 -3.55
C PRO A 857 23.99 46.02 -3.84
N VAL A 858 23.82 44.72 -4.10
CA VAL A 858 24.87 43.78 -4.44
C VAL A 858 24.40 42.87 -5.58
N THR A 859 25.34 42.30 -6.33
CA THR A 859 25.05 41.27 -7.32
C THR A 859 25.21 39.88 -6.72
N GLY A 860 24.56 38.89 -7.33
CA GLY A 860 24.83 37.49 -7.03
C GLY A 860 26.24 37.05 -7.43
N ALA A 861 26.48 35.75 -7.32
CA ALA A 861 27.76 35.13 -7.68
C ALA A 861 27.54 33.87 -8.49
N ALA A 862 28.36 33.67 -9.53
CA ALA A 862 28.28 32.50 -10.40
C ALA A 862 28.52 31.17 -9.65
N ARG A 863 29.31 31.20 -8.56
CA ARG A 863 29.59 30.03 -7.71
C ARG A 863 28.47 29.70 -6.73
N GLY A 864 27.44 30.54 -6.62
CA GLY A 864 26.29 30.34 -5.76
C GLY A 864 26.02 31.50 -4.82
N THR A 865 24.74 31.85 -4.67
CA THR A 865 24.23 32.89 -3.79
C THR A 865 23.15 32.33 -2.88
N ALA A 866 23.29 32.54 -1.57
CA ALA A 866 22.30 32.18 -0.56
C ALA A 866 21.66 33.45 0.01
N VAL A 867 20.33 33.50 -0.07
CA VAL A 867 19.46 34.54 0.48
C VAL A 867 18.80 33.97 1.72
N VAL A 868 19.10 34.51 2.90
CA VAL A 868 18.56 34.03 4.18
C VAL A 868 17.76 35.14 4.85
N VAL A 869 16.56 34.80 5.31
CA VAL A 869 15.64 35.72 5.99
C VAL A 869 15.19 35.12 7.31
N GLU A 870 15.09 36.00 8.31
CA GLU A 870 14.57 35.70 9.64
C GLU A 870 13.25 36.46 9.82
N PRO A 871 12.09 35.85 9.47
CA PRO A 871 10.80 36.46 9.70
C PRO A 871 10.47 36.50 11.19
N ARG A 872 10.06 37.67 11.69
CA ARG A 872 9.55 37.82 13.05
C ARG A 872 8.08 37.43 13.12
N SER A 873 7.28 37.93 12.18
CA SER A 873 5.86 37.61 12.07
C SER A 873 5.34 37.76 10.65
N PHE A 874 4.36 36.93 10.33
CA PHE A 874 3.50 37.10 9.15
C PHE A 874 2.27 37.95 9.49
N ALA A 875 1.57 38.45 8.47
CA ALA A 875 0.42 39.35 8.65
C ALA A 875 -0.84 38.63 9.13
N GLY A 876 -0.96 37.32 8.85
CA GLY A 876 -2.14 36.52 9.22
C GLY A 876 -3.39 36.83 8.39
N SER A 877 -3.25 37.58 7.29
CA SER A 877 -4.30 37.81 6.30
C SER A 877 -4.30 36.71 5.24
N ALA A 878 -5.39 36.60 4.47
CA ALA A 878 -5.53 35.61 3.40
C ALA A 878 -6.23 36.22 2.18
N PRO A 879 -5.95 35.73 0.96
CA PRO A 879 -4.99 34.66 0.64
C PRO A 879 -3.51 35.09 0.62
N GLU A 880 -3.18 36.37 0.54
CA GLU A 880 -1.78 36.82 0.43
C GLU A 880 -1.17 37.17 1.79
N ASP A 881 -0.19 36.37 2.18
CA ASP A 881 0.64 36.52 3.38
C ASP A 881 1.99 35.85 3.11
N SER A 882 2.76 36.48 2.23
CA SER A 882 3.82 35.82 1.46
C SER A 882 5.16 36.55 1.53
N LEU A 883 6.23 35.77 1.72
CA LEU A 883 7.61 36.19 1.47
C LEU A 883 8.10 35.66 0.12
N PHE A 884 8.95 36.44 -0.56
CA PHE A 884 9.59 36.04 -1.81
C PHE A 884 11.11 36.19 -1.69
N LEU A 885 11.89 35.14 -1.96
CA LEU A 885 13.35 35.17 -1.86
C LEU A 885 13.98 34.66 -3.16
N GLY A 886 15.07 35.26 -3.59
CA GLY A 886 15.80 34.82 -4.79
C GLY A 886 16.60 35.95 -5.43
N GLN A 887 16.58 36.04 -6.75
CA GLN A 887 17.31 37.08 -7.49
C GLN A 887 16.44 37.78 -8.54
N THR A 888 16.69 39.07 -8.76
CA THR A 888 15.95 39.96 -9.67
C THR A 888 16.85 40.99 -10.35
N ALA A 889 16.62 41.23 -11.64
CA ALA A 889 17.14 42.38 -12.38
C ALA A 889 16.07 43.47 -12.62
N GLY A 890 14.88 43.30 -12.05
CA GLY A 890 13.76 44.24 -12.15
C GLY A 890 12.43 43.52 -12.41
N ASN A 891 11.40 44.27 -12.76
CA ASN A 891 10.03 43.76 -12.91
C ASN A 891 9.85 42.71 -14.02
N ARG A 892 10.82 42.57 -14.94
CA ARG A 892 10.74 41.69 -16.12
C ARG A 892 11.60 40.44 -16.01
N ASP A 893 12.52 40.39 -15.04
CA ASP A 893 13.58 39.40 -14.97
C ASP A 893 13.85 39.02 -13.51
N PHE A 894 13.26 37.92 -13.07
CA PHE A 894 13.40 37.44 -11.70
C PHE A 894 13.18 35.93 -11.57
N ALA A 895 13.82 35.34 -10.57
CA ALA A 895 13.59 33.99 -10.11
C ALA A 895 13.45 34.04 -8.57
N LEU A 896 12.23 33.87 -8.07
CA LEU A 896 11.88 34.05 -6.67
C LEU A 896 11.10 32.84 -6.16
N ALA A 897 11.57 32.20 -5.08
CA ALA A 897 10.72 31.29 -4.33
C ALA A 897 9.79 32.08 -3.43
N TRP A 898 8.52 31.70 -3.38
CA TRP A 898 7.55 32.27 -2.47
C TRP A 898 7.23 31.32 -1.31
N PHE A 899 6.90 31.91 -0.17
CA PHE A 899 6.61 31.24 1.09
C PHE A 899 5.32 31.87 1.64
N ASN A 900 4.18 31.21 1.42
CA ASN A 900 2.86 31.72 1.80
C ASN A 900 2.42 31.05 3.12
N ASN A 901 2.28 31.88 4.16
CA ASN A 901 1.91 31.41 5.48
C ASN A 901 0.40 31.08 5.61
N ALA A 902 -0.47 31.79 4.91
CA ALA A 902 -1.92 31.58 4.97
C ALA A 902 -2.33 30.25 4.31
N GLY A 903 -1.84 30.01 3.09
CA GLY A 903 -2.05 28.80 2.31
C GLY A 903 -1.12 27.63 2.66
N LYS A 904 -0.22 27.81 3.64
CA LYS A 904 0.73 26.78 4.12
C LYS A 904 1.52 26.13 2.98
N ALA A 905 1.97 26.95 2.03
CA ALA A 905 2.57 26.49 0.79
C ALA A 905 3.79 27.32 0.38
N SER A 906 4.67 26.72 -0.42
CA SER A 906 5.82 27.35 -1.07
C SER A 906 5.92 26.94 -2.54
N GLY A 907 6.38 27.84 -3.40
CA GLY A 907 6.58 27.60 -4.83
C GLY A 907 7.67 28.50 -5.40
N VAL A 908 7.84 28.50 -6.72
CA VAL A 908 8.85 29.31 -7.41
C VAL A 908 8.24 30.00 -8.61
N ASP A 909 8.50 31.30 -8.74
CA ASP A 909 8.13 32.10 -9.88
C ASP A 909 9.37 32.50 -10.66
N VAL A 910 9.36 32.22 -11.96
CA VAL A 910 10.44 32.57 -12.88
C VAL A 910 9.87 33.41 -14.02
N THR A 911 10.41 34.60 -14.20
CA THR A 911 10.07 35.50 -15.31
C THR A 911 11.35 35.93 -16.01
N VAL A 912 11.40 35.82 -17.33
CA VAL A 912 12.55 36.19 -18.15
C VAL A 912 12.07 37.01 -19.33
N ALA A 913 12.65 38.19 -19.55
CA ALA A 913 12.26 39.17 -20.56
C ALA A 913 10.77 39.54 -20.51
N GLY A 914 10.16 39.52 -19.32
CA GLY A 914 8.74 39.80 -19.07
C GLY A 914 7.80 38.64 -19.38
N VAL A 915 8.31 37.44 -19.67
CA VAL A 915 7.52 36.23 -19.90
C VAL A 915 7.63 35.32 -18.68
N ARG A 916 6.48 35.01 -18.05
CA ARG A 916 6.40 34.04 -16.94
C ARG A 916 6.59 32.63 -17.48
N ARG A 917 7.45 31.85 -16.83
CA ARG A 917 7.80 30.47 -17.21
C ARG A 917 6.94 29.46 -16.47
N GLY A 918 6.79 28.29 -17.07
CA GLY A 918 6.02 27.18 -16.51
C GLY A 918 6.90 26.20 -15.71
N ASP A 919 6.34 25.01 -15.49
CA ASP A 919 6.94 23.93 -14.70
C ASP A 919 8.33 23.52 -15.18
N GLU A 920 8.66 23.78 -16.45
CA GLU A 920 10.00 23.55 -17.01
C GLU A 920 11.09 24.32 -16.28
N ALA A 921 10.77 25.46 -15.66
CA ALA A 921 11.72 26.32 -14.94
C ALA A 921 11.40 26.46 -13.45
N THR A 922 10.11 26.34 -13.06
CA THR A 922 9.67 26.45 -11.66
C THR A 922 9.73 25.11 -10.90
N GLY A 923 9.88 24.00 -11.63
CA GLY A 923 9.85 22.65 -11.06
C GLY A 923 8.46 22.20 -10.63
N GLY A 924 7.39 22.81 -11.16
CA GLY A 924 6.01 22.49 -10.80
C GLY A 924 5.45 23.31 -9.63
N CYS A 925 4.29 22.90 -9.15
CA CYS A 925 3.70 23.36 -7.88
C CYS A 925 3.70 22.19 -6.88
N CYS A 926 3.53 22.37 -5.58
CA CYS A 926 4.03 23.36 -4.62
C CYS A 926 4.53 22.53 -3.41
N ALA A 927 5.23 23.08 -2.43
CA ALA A 927 5.64 22.34 -1.21
C ALA A 927 4.88 22.83 0.01
N THR A 928 4.60 21.95 0.97
CA THR A 928 4.00 22.32 2.26
C THR A 928 4.98 23.19 3.06
N LEU A 929 4.47 24.27 3.63
CA LEU A 929 5.20 25.17 4.52
C LEU A 929 4.49 25.20 5.88
N THR A 930 5.21 24.89 6.94
CA THR A 930 4.73 25.02 8.32
C THR A 930 5.68 25.90 9.11
N TRP A 931 5.47 27.20 9.03
CA TRP A 931 6.30 28.18 9.72
C TRP A 931 5.91 28.33 11.20
N ALA A 932 6.90 28.42 12.07
CA ALA A 932 6.77 28.83 13.46
C ALA A 932 7.69 30.04 13.76
N PRO A 933 7.34 30.88 14.77
CA PRO A 933 8.23 31.95 15.21
C PRO A 933 9.63 31.42 15.56
N GLY A 934 10.67 32.07 15.03
CA GLY A 934 12.07 31.66 15.17
C GLY A 934 12.61 30.80 14.02
N ASP A 935 11.75 30.32 13.11
CA ASP A 935 12.19 29.65 11.89
C ASP A 935 12.88 30.63 10.94
N ARG A 936 13.85 30.13 10.18
CA ARG A 936 14.49 30.90 9.10
C ARG A 936 14.14 30.33 7.74
N LEU A 937 14.09 31.19 6.73
CA LEU A 937 13.83 30.81 5.36
C LEU A 937 15.05 31.13 4.51
N ALA A 938 15.40 30.25 3.58
CA ALA A 938 16.50 30.50 2.67
C ALA A 938 16.17 30.11 1.23
N VAL A 939 16.78 30.82 0.31
CA VAL A 939 16.86 30.46 -1.10
C VAL A 939 18.32 30.43 -1.53
N VAL A 940 18.72 29.36 -2.19
CA VAL A 940 20.04 29.23 -2.77
C VAL A 940 19.90 29.13 -4.28
N VAL A 941 20.61 30.01 -5.00
CA VAL A 941 20.75 29.97 -6.45
C VAL A 941 22.17 29.55 -6.78
N GLU A 942 22.34 28.36 -7.37
CA GLU A 942 23.63 27.86 -7.84
C GLU A 942 23.45 26.92 -9.03
N ASN A 943 24.40 26.92 -9.99
CA ASN A 943 24.43 25.99 -11.12
C ASN A 943 23.10 25.88 -11.92
N GLY A 944 22.37 26.99 -12.06
CA GLY A 944 21.07 26.98 -12.75
C GLY A 944 19.93 26.32 -11.97
N GLN A 945 20.11 26.07 -10.67
CA GLN A 945 19.08 25.62 -9.76
C GLN A 945 18.75 26.72 -8.76
N LEU A 946 17.47 26.85 -8.43
CA LEU A 946 16.99 27.59 -7.27
C LEU A 946 16.44 26.57 -6.27
N THR A 947 16.96 26.56 -5.05
CA THR A 947 16.46 25.68 -3.98
C THR A 947 15.96 26.51 -2.80
N SER A 948 14.75 26.21 -2.31
CA SER A 948 14.17 26.86 -1.14
C SER A 948 14.22 25.95 0.08
N TRP A 949 14.48 26.54 1.24
CA TRP A 949 14.77 25.84 2.48
C TRP A 949 14.08 26.49 3.66
N GLN A 950 13.69 25.68 4.63
CA GLN A 950 13.23 26.12 5.95
C GLN A 950 14.18 25.57 7.01
N GLU A 951 14.56 26.42 7.95
CA GLU A 951 15.26 26.02 9.16
C GLU A 951 14.30 26.01 10.33
N HIS A 952 14.23 24.86 11.01
CA HIS A 952 13.48 24.71 12.24
C HIS A 952 14.36 23.97 13.27
N ALA A 953 14.48 24.54 14.47
CA ALA A 953 15.23 23.96 15.59
C ALA A 953 16.67 23.49 15.25
N GLY A 954 17.40 24.30 14.50
CA GLY A 954 18.78 24.09 14.07
C GLY A 954 18.95 23.24 12.80
N ARG A 955 17.85 22.85 12.13
CA ARG A 955 17.89 21.90 11.00
C ARG A 955 17.27 22.51 9.74
N TRP A 956 18.06 22.58 8.67
CA TRP A 956 17.61 22.94 7.34
C TRP A 956 16.95 21.76 6.63
N ALA A 957 15.73 21.95 6.16
CA ALA A 957 14.99 21.02 5.31
C ALA A 957 14.73 21.67 3.94
N LEU A 958 14.91 20.88 2.88
CA LEU A 958 14.56 21.31 1.52
C LEU A 958 13.04 21.41 1.42
N LEU A 959 12.54 22.54 0.93
CA LEU A 959 11.15 22.67 0.52
C LEU A 959 11.01 22.32 -0.97
N ARG A 960 11.80 22.96 -1.84
CA ARG A 960 11.73 22.77 -3.31
C ARG A 960 13.05 22.99 -4.01
N SER A 961 13.17 22.39 -5.20
CA SER A 961 14.18 22.69 -6.21
C SER A 961 13.51 23.09 -7.52
N ALA A 962 14.02 24.12 -8.18
CA ALA A 962 13.52 24.64 -9.44
C ALA A 962 14.67 24.78 -10.47
N PRO A 963 14.57 24.14 -11.65
CA PRO A 963 15.63 24.13 -12.65
C PRO A 963 15.62 25.40 -13.51
N ILE A 964 15.81 26.57 -12.88
CA ILE A 964 15.73 27.88 -13.55
C ILE A 964 16.66 28.03 -14.76
N GLY A 965 17.75 27.25 -14.81
CA GLY A 965 18.70 27.17 -15.90
C GLY A 965 18.10 26.70 -17.24
N SER A 966 16.93 26.07 -17.22
CA SER A 966 16.17 25.71 -18.43
C SER A 966 15.62 26.95 -19.16
N ALA A 967 15.40 28.06 -18.44
CA ALA A 967 14.79 29.27 -18.98
C ALA A 967 15.77 30.45 -19.14
N VAL A 968 16.85 30.48 -18.36
CA VAL A 968 17.84 31.57 -18.39
C VAL A 968 19.23 31.03 -18.05
N ASP A 969 20.25 31.52 -18.76
CA ASP A 969 21.63 31.09 -18.53
C ASP A 969 22.05 31.44 -17.08
N PRO A 970 22.64 30.48 -16.33
CA PRO A 970 23.06 30.71 -14.95
C PRO A 970 24.01 31.91 -14.78
N SER A 971 24.84 32.23 -15.79
CA SER A 971 25.73 33.39 -15.77
C SER A 971 24.99 34.72 -15.83
N VAL A 972 23.82 34.75 -16.46
CA VAL A 972 22.94 35.92 -16.49
C VAL A 972 22.28 36.12 -15.13
N VAL A 973 21.73 35.05 -14.54
CA VAL A 973 21.11 35.10 -13.19
C VAL A 973 22.12 35.48 -12.12
N ALA A 974 23.38 35.05 -12.24
CA ALA A 974 24.44 35.47 -11.34
C ALA A 974 24.65 36.99 -11.32
N GLY A 975 24.32 37.70 -12.41
CA GLY A 975 24.35 39.16 -12.48
C GLY A 975 23.14 39.86 -11.85
N TRP A 976 22.08 39.12 -11.47
CA TRP A 976 20.89 39.68 -10.85
C TRP A 976 21.10 39.96 -9.37
N ALA A 977 20.41 40.97 -8.85
CA ALA A 977 20.50 41.35 -7.44
C ALA A 977 19.71 40.38 -6.56
N PRO A 978 20.26 39.86 -5.47
CA PRO A 978 19.50 39.05 -4.53
C PRO A 978 18.45 39.90 -3.82
N ALA A 979 17.28 39.33 -3.53
CA ALA A 979 16.12 40.11 -3.13
C ALA A 979 15.22 39.46 -2.08
N LEU A 980 14.52 40.34 -1.34
CA LEU A 980 13.47 40.06 -0.37
C LEU A 980 12.17 40.73 -0.85
N GLY A 981 11.17 39.95 -1.21
CA GLY A 981 9.84 40.41 -1.52
C GLY A 981 8.83 40.14 -0.41
N LEU A 982 7.88 41.06 -0.30
CA LEU A 982 6.88 41.14 0.75
C LEU A 982 5.53 41.37 0.05
N ARG A 983 4.56 40.48 0.25
CA ARG A 983 3.23 40.59 -0.35
C ARG A 983 2.16 40.20 0.65
N LEU A 984 1.20 41.10 0.89
CA LEU A 984 0.15 40.93 1.89
C LEU A 984 -1.17 41.60 1.47
N ASP A 985 -2.29 41.03 1.89
CA ASP A 985 -3.62 41.61 1.64
C ASP A 985 -3.97 42.73 2.61
N ALA A 986 -3.73 42.53 3.91
CA ALA A 986 -3.89 43.56 4.93
C ALA A 986 -3.07 43.21 6.18
N GLY A 987 -2.72 44.21 6.98
CA GLY A 987 -1.98 44.03 8.24
C GLY A 987 -0.50 44.36 8.12
N GLY A 988 0.34 43.65 8.88
CA GLY A 988 1.77 43.91 8.97
C GLY A 988 2.61 42.64 8.97
N LEU A 989 3.56 42.55 8.06
CA LEU A 989 4.57 41.49 7.98
C LEU A 989 5.92 42.05 8.44
N THR A 990 6.61 41.35 9.34
CA THR A 990 7.83 41.86 9.99
C THR A 990 9.04 40.92 9.85
N ILE A 991 10.21 41.51 9.63
CA ILE A 991 11.49 40.82 9.39
C ILE A 991 12.56 41.31 10.36
N ASP A 992 13.23 40.38 11.02
CA ASP A 992 14.35 40.63 11.93
C ASP A 992 15.67 40.83 11.20
N ARG A 993 15.92 40.03 10.16
CA ARG A 993 17.20 40.06 9.46
C ARG A 993 17.09 39.59 8.02
N PHE A 994 17.88 40.22 7.16
CA PHE A 994 18.10 39.82 5.77
C PHE A 994 19.60 39.69 5.49
N THR A 995 20.05 38.47 5.21
CA THR A 995 21.48 38.17 5.01
C THR A 995 21.71 37.52 3.65
N LEU A 996 22.70 38.04 2.92
CA LEU A 996 23.14 37.52 1.64
C LEU A 996 24.56 36.96 1.75
N ARG A 997 24.73 35.72 1.28
CA ARG A 997 25.98 34.99 1.33
C ARG A 997 26.39 34.43 -0.03
N THR A 998 27.68 34.34 -0.29
CA THR A 998 28.25 33.74 -1.50
C THR A 998 29.33 32.72 -1.15
N ARG A 999 29.58 31.77 -2.05
CA ARG A 999 30.72 30.85 -1.92
C ARG A 999 32.04 31.58 -2.20
N ALA A 1000 33.09 31.21 -1.48
CA ALA A 1000 34.45 31.75 -1.65
C ALA A 1000 35.10 31.37 -2.99
#